data_AF-A0A8M1KA29-F1
#
_entry.id   AF-A0A8M1KA29-F1
#
_cell.length_a   1.000
_cell.length_b   1.000
_cell.length_c   1.000
_cell.angle_alpha   90.00
_cell.angle_beta   90.00
_cell.angle_gamma   90.00
#
_symmetry.space_group_name_H-M   'P 1'
#
loop_
_entity.id
_entity.type
_entity.pdbx_description
1 polymer ?
#
loop_
_entity_poly.entity_id
_entity_poly.type
_entity_poly.pdbx_seq_one_letter_code
_entity_poly.pdbx_strand_id
1 'polypeptide(L)'
;MSKKGPGGRNKGERPDALGALQAANEELRAKLTDIQIELQQEKSKVSKLEREKTQEVRHEQNKSTVVVTELRAKLHEEKLKELHSVRETLLRQHEQELMRVIKIKDGEIQRLQGLVAALRDGPADKLRSALVVEVREEARRGFESERGRLQQEILELKGAKRQMEDALSTAVQADKTKAAEIRSVYHLHQEEINRIKRECEREIRRLQLDEKDARRFQLKIAELSAIIRKLEDRNALLSEERNELLKRLREAESQYKPILDKNRRLTHKNEELAHAFRRMENKLRFVTQENIEMRRSGSIRRPSSLNALDQSQDEREIEFLKLQVLEQQNIIDDLSKALETAGYVKSVIERDMLLRYRRQDSGRRRKNKAGKPVIETFFGYDEEASMDSDGSSHSYHTDRTPCTPDDDLEEGMIREETELRFRQLTMEYQALQRAYALLQEQVGGTFDAEKEVKTREQMQAELIRYQTRVQDLECVLSQQGQDMKWIEEKQALYQRNQGLVEKIKHMESEEHRLRNEIQDIKDQNELLEFRILELEERERRSPAINFHNIYFREGVSPLQIYCEAEGVTDISISELMKKLDILGDNATLSNEEQVVVIHARTVLTLAERWLEQIEVTKSALQQKMLDIESEKDLFSKQKGYLDDELDYRKQSVDQAHKRILELEAMLFDALQQEAGAKVSELLSEDQREALQRAVEQWRRQVLSELRERDTQILRERMELVQHAQQRIKELEEWIGAQKRQIKELEEKFLFLFLFFSLAFILWS
;
A
#
# COMPACT_ATOMS: atom_id res chain seq x y z
N MET A 1 60.71 71.33 2.72
CA MET A 1 61.34 70.74 3.94
C MET A 1 60.25 69.93 4.66
N SER A 2 60.46 68.75 5.26
CA SER A 2 61.67 67.94 5.48
C SER A 2 61.30 66.44 5.70
N LYS A 3 62.17 65.52 5.24
CA LYS A 3 62.49 64.12 5.69
C LYS A 3 61.37 63.25 6.35
N LYS A 4 60.98 62.10 5.77
CA LYS A 4 61.56 60.72 5.87
C LYS A 4 61.51 60.06 7.27
N GLY A 5 60.98 58.81 7.35
CA GLY A 5 60.74 57.96 8.56
C GLY A 5 61.99 57.30 9.19
N PRO A 6 61.98 56.02 9.70
CA PRO A 6 61.06 54.89 9.42
C PRO A 6 60.72 53.90 10.60
N GLY A 7 59.94 52.83 10.31
CA GLY A 7 59.88 51.54 11.05
C GLY A 7 58.76 51.39 12.11
N GLY A 8 58.12 50.23 12.34
CA GLY A 8 58.09 48.94 11.63
C GLY A 8 57.93 47.71 12.56
N ARG A 9 56.86 46.89 12.40
CA ARG A 9 56.81 45.41 12.65
C ARG A 9 55.40 44.78 12.56
N ASN A 10 55.27 43.81 11.65
CA ASN A 10 54.51 42.55 11.64
C ASN A 10 53.16 42.40 12.39
N LYS A 11 52.12 41.99 11.65
CA LYS A 11 51.20 40.90 12.04
C LYS A 11 50.35 40.35 10.87
N GLY A 12 50.47 39.04 10.60
CA GLY A 12 49.40 38.20 10.06
C GLY A 12 49.17 38.13 8.55
N GLU A 13 49.69 37.08 7.90
CA GLU A 13 49.20 36.59 6.61
C GLU A 13 47.79 35.98 6.77
N ARG A 14 46.72 36.70 6.35
CA ARG A 14 45.41 36.11 5.96
C ARG A 14 44.63 36.91 4.89
N PRO A 15 45.19 37.28 3.71
CA PRO A 15 44.36 37.70 2.58
C PRO A 15 43.67 36.51 1.90
N ASP A 16 44.45 35.49 1.53
CA ASP A 16 44.04 34.47 0.55
C ASP A 16 42.97 33.51 1.09
N ALA A 17 43.03 33.16 2.36
CA ALA A 17 42.03 32.28 3.00
C ALA A 17 40.64 32.94 3.08
N LEU A 18 40.57 34.27 3.20
CA LEU A 18 39.31 35.00 3.21
C LEU A 18 38.72 35.08 1.80
N GLY A 19 39.56 35.38 0.80
CA GLY A 19 39.16 35.39 -0.62
C GLY A 19 38.70 34.02 -1.11
N ALA A 20 39.39 32.94 -0.74
CA ALA A 20 38.99 31.57 -1.09
C ALA A 20 37.65 31.18 -0.45
N LEU A 21 37.40 31.54 0.82
CA LEU A 21 36.11 31.34 1.47
C LEU A 21 34.99 32.16 0.81
N GLN A 22 35.29 33.39 0.37
CA GLN A 22 34.32 34.25 -0.28
C GLN A 22 33.95 33.73 -1.68
N ALA A 23 34.93 33.30 -2.47
CA ALA A 23 34.72 32.65 -3.76
C ALA A 23 33.92 31.34 -3.64
N ALA A 24 34.22 30.50 -2.64
CA ALA A 24 33.45 29.28 -2.38
C ALA A 24 32.00 29.57 -1.96
N ASN A 25 31.76 30.69 -1.25
CA ASN A 25 30.41 31.12 -0.87
C ASN A 25 29.62 31.67 -2.08
N GLU A 26 30.30 32.37 -2.99
CA GLU A 26 29.73 32.83 -4.26
C GLU A 26 29.43 31.62 -5.19
N GLU A 27 30.31 30.62 -5.27
CA GLU A 27 30.08 29.37 -6.01
C GLU A 27 28.90 28.56 -5.43
N LEU A 28 28.77 28.49 -4.10
CA LEU A 28 27.63 27.85 -3.45
C LEU A 28 26.31 28.60 -3.69
N ARG A 29 26.33 29.94 -3.76
CA ARG A 29 25.16 30.76 -4.13
C ARG A 29 24.76 30.57 -5.59
N ALA A 30 25.73 30.45 -6.49
CA ALA A 30 25.48 30.11 -7.90
C ALA A 30 24.82 28.73 -8.00
N LYS A 31 25.41 27.69 -7.39
CA LYS A 31 24.80 26.34 -7.36
C LYS A 31 23.42 26.30 -6.72
N LEU A 32 23.17 27.08 -5.67
CA LEU A 32 21.85 27.19 -5.05
C LEU A 32 20.82 27.82 -6.01
N THR A 33 21.22 28.84 -6.78
CA THR A 33 20.33 29.48 -7.76
C THR A 33 20.09 28.60 -8.98
N ASP A 34 21.10 27.87 -9.46
CA ASP A 34 20.93 26.85 -10.51
C ASP A 34 19.95 25.75 -10.08
N ILE A 35 20.12 25.19 -8.87
CA ILE A 35 19.20 24.18 -8.30
C ILE A 35 17.78 24.74 -8.13
N GLN A 36 17.63 26.02 -7.76
CA GLN A 36 16.31 26.67 -7.68
C GLN A 36 15.65 26.84 -9.06
N ILE A 37 16.45 27.14 -10.10
CA ILE A 37 15.98 27.22 -11.49
C ILE A 37 15.56 25.83 -11.99
N GLU A 38 16.38 24.80 -11.79
CA GLU A 38 16.06 23.41 -12.16
C GLU A 38 14.79 22.93 -11.45
N LEU A 39 14.67 23.14 -10.14
CA LEU A 39 13.48 22.79 -9.37
C LEU A 39 12.22 23.49 -9.90
N GLN A 40 12.33 24.76 -10.32
CA GLN A 40 11.20 25.50 -10.89
C GLN A 40 10.85 25.02 -12.31
N GLN A 41 11.83 24.60 -13.09
CA GLN A 41 11.60 23.95 -14.39
C GLN A 41 10.92 22.58 -14.22
N GLU A 42 11.37 21.75 -13.27
CA GLU A 42 10.75 20.44 -12.99
C GLU A 42 9.32 20.59 -12.45
N LYS A 43 9.06 21.54 -11.54
CA LYS A 43 7.68 21.90 -11.12
C LYS A 43 6.80 22.27 -12.32
N SER A 44 7.36 23.00 -13.30
CA SER A 44 6.64 23.39 -14.52
C SER A 44 6.36 22.19 -15.43
N LYS A 45 7.31 21.23 -15.55
CA LYS A 45 7.12 19.98 -16.30
C LYS A 45 6.07 19.07 -15.63
N VAL A 46 6.15 18.86 -14.31
CA VAL A 46 5.16 18.09 -13.55
C VAL A 46 3.77 18.69 -13.73
N SER A 47 3.63 20.01 -13.55
CA SER A 47 2.35 20.71 -13.74
C SER A 47 1.81 20.61 -15.19
N LYS A 48 2.69 20.44 -16.20
CA LYS A 48 2.28 20.19 -17.58
C LYS A 48 1.78 18.75 -17.77
N LEU A 49 2.54 17.76 -17.27
CA LEU A 49 2.18 16.35 -17.30
C LEU A 49 0.88 16.05 -16.53
N GLU A 50 0.63 16.72 -15.40
CA GLU A 50 -0.63 16.61 -14.66
C GLU A 50 -1.83 17.11 -15.48
N ARG A 51 -1.67 18.23 -16.21
CA ARG A 51 -2.72 18.75 -17.12
C ARG A 51 -2.96 17.81 -18.29
N GLU A 52 -1.90 17.31 -18.93
CA GLU A 52 -1.97 16.36 -20.04
C GLU A 52 -2.67 15.06 -19.59
N LYS A 53 -2.24 14.45 -18.49
CA LYS A 53 -2.88 13.25 -17.91
C LYS A 53 -4.34 13.49 -17.50
N THR A 54 -4.67 14.67 -16.98
CA THR A 54 -6.07 15.04 -16.68
C THR A 54 -6.91 15.17 -17.94
N GLN A 55 -6.33 15.66 -19.05
CA GLN A 55 -7.01 15.70 -20.35
C GLN A 55 -7.19 14.31 -20.96
N GLU A 56 -6.19 13.43 -20.86
CA GLU A 56 -6.29 12.03 -21.30
C GLU A 56 -7.42 11.29 -20.56
N VAL A 57 -7.47 11.37 -19.23
CA VAL A 57 -8.54 10.74 -18.43
C VAL A 57 -9.92 11.27 -18.83
N ARG A 58 -10.07 12.59 -19.04
CA ARG A 58 -11.33 13.18 -19.54
C ARG A 58 -11.68 12.71 -20.94
N HIS A 59 -10.69 12.56 -21.83
CA HIS A 59 -10.92 12.10 -23.19
C HIS A 59 -11.39 10.63 -23.20
N GLU A 60 -10.77 9.76 -22.39
CA GLU A 60 -11.14 8.36 -22.29
C GLU A 60 -12.50 8.15 -21.59
N GLN A 61 -12.82 8.98 -20.59
CA GLN A 61 -14.14 9.03 -19.97
C GLN A 61 -15.23 9.46 -20.98
N ASN A 62 -14.93 10.45 -21.84
CA ASN A 62 -15.84 10.87 -22.91
C ASN A 62 -16.04 9.76 -23.94
N LYS A 63 -14.98 9.08 -24.40
CA LYS A 63 -15.11 7.91 -25.30
C LYS A 63 -15.99 6.82 -24.69
N SER A 64 -15.73 6.48 -23.43
CA SER A 64 -16.49 5.47 -22.69
C SER A 64 -17.98 5.85 -22.60
N THR A 65 -18.27 7.13 -22.37
CA THR A 65 -19.66 7.65 -22.32
C THR A 65 -20.33 7.55 -23.70
N VAL A 66 -19.64 7.91 -24.78
CA VAL A 66 -20.15 7.78 -26.15
C VAL A 66 -20.50 6.33 -26.48
N VAL A 67 -19.59 5.38 -26.22
CA VAL A 67 -19.84 3.94 -26.45
C VAL A 67 -21.05 3.45 -25.64
N VAL A 68 -21.19 3.86 -24.37
CA VAL A 68 -22.36 3.50 -23.55
C VAL A 68 -23.66 4.10 -24.10
N THR A 69 -23.65 5.34 -24.62
CA THR A 69 -24.83 5.94 -25.25
C THR A 69 -25.20 5.29 -26.58
N GLU A 70 -24.22 4.92 -27.42
CA GLU A 70 -24.46 4.19 -28.66
C GLU A 70 -25.02 2.79 -28.40
N LEU A 71 -24.50 2.06 -27.41
CA LEU A 71 -25.01 0.74 -27.03
C LEU A 71 -26.45 0.83 -26.49
N ARG A 72 -26.77 1.86 -25.68
CA ARG A 72 -28.14 2.12 -25.22
C ARG A 72 -29.09 2.44 -26.38
N ALA A 73 -28.64 3.21 -27.37
CA ALA A 73 -29.43 3.54 -28.56
C ALA A 73 -29.70 2.28 -29.42
N LYS A 74 -28.68 1.48 -29.70
CA LYS A 74 -28.81 0.21 -30.44
C LYS A 74 -29.76 -0.76 -29.75
N LEU A 75 -29.61 -0.96 -28.44
CA LEU A 75 -30.51 -1.81 -27.65
C LEU A 75 -31.97 -1.31 -27.67
N HIS A 76 -32.19 0.01 -27.73
CA HIS A 76 -33.54 0.56 -27.86
C HIS A 76 -34.11 0.33 -29.26
N GLU A 77 -33.30 0.49 -30.31
CA GLU A 77 -33.68 0.23 -31.70
C GLU A 77 -34.01 -1.25 -31.94
N GLU A 78 -33.22 -2.17 -31.39
CA GLU A 78 -33.47 -3.62 -31.43
C GLU A 78 -34.78 -3.98 -30.73
N LYS A 79 -35.01 -3.48 -29.51
CA LYS A 79 -36.30 -3.67 -28.80
C LYS A 79 -37.50 -3.16 -29.59
N LEU A 80 -37.38 -2.01 -30.27
CA LEU A 80 -38.45 -1.49 -31.12
C LEU A 80 -38.70 -2.38 -32.35
N LYS A 81 -37.66 -2.93 -32.97
CA LYS A 81 -37.76 -3.89 -34.09
C LYS A 81 -38.42 -5.20 -33.65
N GLU A 82 -38.01 -5.77 -32.52
CA GLU A 82 -38.63 -6.98 -31.96
C GLU A 82 -40.11 -6.76 -31.65
N LEU A 83 -40.46 -5.67 -30.97
CA LEU A 83 -41.84 -5.33 -30.61
C LEU A 83 -42.70 -5.11 -31.87
N HIS A 84 -42.15 -4.49 -32.92
CA HIS A 84 -42.80 -4.36 -34.21
C HIS A 84 -43.03 -5.72 -34.90
N SER A 85 -42.02 -6.60 -34.92
CA SER A 85 -42.09 -7.95 -35.48
C SER A 85 -43.14 -8.82 -34.78
N VAL A 86 -43.18 -8.79 -33.43
CA VAL A 86 -44.20 -9.48 -32.63
C VAL A 86 -45.60 -8.95 -32.93
N ARG A 87 -45.75 -7.61 -33.05
CA ARG A 87 -47.03 -6.98 -33.40
C ARG A 87 -47.51 -7.36 -34.80
N GLU A 88 -46.64 -7.37 -35.81
CA GLU A 88 -47.00 -7.85 -37.15
C GLU A 88 -47.41 -9.33 -37.13
N THR A 89 -46.70 -10.17 -36.38
CA THR A 89 -46.98 -11.61 -36.30
C THR A 89 -48.35 -11.87 -35.68
N LEU A 90 -48.68 -11.17 -34.59
CA LEU A 90 -50.00 -11.22 -33.95
C LEU A 90 -51.12 -10.72 -34.87
N LEU A 91 -50.89 -9.66 -35.65
CA LEU A 91 -51.87 -9.16 -36.63
C LEU A 91 -52.12 -10.19 -37.74
N ARG A 92 -51.06 -10.78 -38.33
CA ARG A 92 -51.20 -11.85 -39.33
C ARG A 92 -51.91 -13.08 -38.78
N GLN A 93 -51.64 -13.47 -37.53
CA GLN A 93 -52.35 -14.56 -36.85
C GLN A 93 -53.84 -14.23 -36.66
N HIS A 94 -54.17 -13.01 -36.25
CA HIS A 94 -55.56 -12.57 -36.09
C HIS A 94 -56.33 -12.54 -37.42
N GLU A 95 -55.72 -12.06 -38.50
CA GLU A 95 -56.30 -12.09 -39.85
C GLU A 95 -56.52 -13.53 -40.35
N GLN A 96 -55.57 -14.43 -40.11
CA GLN A 96 -55.70 -15.84 -40.46
C GLN A 96 -56.82 -16.54 -39.67
N GLU A 97 -56.99 -16.20 -38.39
CA GLU A 97 -58.09 -16.71 -37.55
C GLU A 97 -59.45 -16.18 -38.03
N LEU A 98 -59.55 -14.87 -38.31
CA LEU A 98 -60.74 -14.26 -38.93
C LEU A 98 -61.13 -14.97 -40.23
N MET A 99 -60.17 -15.22 -41.13
CA MET A 99 -60.43 -15.93 -42.39
C MET A 99 -60.82 -17.40 -42.18
N ARG A 100 -60.32 -18.08 -41.14
CA ARG A 100 -60.78 -19.43 -40.76
C ARG A 100 -62.22 -19.39 -40.22
N VAL A 101 -62.53 -18.47 -39.33
CA VAL A 101 -63.89 -18.30 -38.76
C VAL A 101 -64.90 -17.96 -39.85
N ILE A 102 -64.58 -17.05 -40.78
CA ILE A 102 -65.44 -16.71 -41.92
C ILE A 102 -65.72 -17.97 -42.76
N LYS A 103 -64.70 -18.73 -43.16
CA LYS A 103 -64.89 -19.97 -43.92
C LYS A 103 -65.76 -21.01 -43.21
N ILE A 104 -65.61 -21.16 -41.90
CA ILE A 104 -66.44 -22.08 -41.09
C ILE A 104 -67.91 -21.58 -41.08
N LYS A 105 -68.14 -20.27 -40.92
CA LYS A 105 -69.49 -19.69 -40.93
C LYS A 105 -70.14 -19.77 -42.31
N ASP A 106 -69.41 -19.49 -43.39
CA ASP A 106 -69.91 -19.63 -44.76
C ASP A 106 -70.27 -21.08 -45.10
N GLY A 107 -69.45 -22.04 -44.68
CA GLY A 107 -69.74 -23.47 -44.83
C GLY A 107 -71.01 -23.90 -44.07
N GLU A 108 -71.18 -23.43 -42.84
CA GLU A 108 -72.39 -23.72 -42.05
C GLU A 108 -73.64 -23.03 -42.65
N ILE A 109 -73.51 -21.81 -43.18
CA ILE A 109 -74.59 -21.13 -43.92
C ILE A 109 -74.99 -21.95 -45.15
N GLN A 110 -74.03 -22.44 -45.95
CA GLN A 110 -74.31 -23.29 -47.11
C GLN A 110 -74.96 -24.62 -46.71
N ARG A 111 -74.50 -25.26 -45.63
CA ARG A 111 -75.08 -26.50 -45.09
C ARG A 111 -76.53 -26.29 -44.65
N LEU A 112 -76.80 -25.23 -43.89
CA LEU A 112 -78.16 -24.87 -43.45
C LEU A 112 -79.07 -24.52 -44.63
N GLN A 113 -78.57 -23.79 -45.64
CA GLN A 113 -79.32 -23.51 -46.87
C GLN A 113 -79.67 -24.78 -47.64
N GLY A 114 -78.73 -25.74 -47.75
CA GLY A 114 -78.96 -27.05 -48.35
C GLY A 114 -80.01 -27.86 -47.60
N LEU A 115 -79.95 -27.87 -46.26
CA LEU A 115 -80.93 -28.56 -45.42
C LEU A 115 -82.34 -27.96 -45.55
N VAL A 116 -82.45 -26.62 -45.60
CA VAL A 116 -83.71 -25.91 -45.82
C VAL A 116 -84.29 -26.19 -47.20
N ALA A 117 -83.47 -26.28 -48.25
CA ALA A 117 -83.92 -26.69 -49.58
C ALA A 117 -84.42 -28.14 -49.60
N ALA A 118 -83.68 -29.06 -48.97
CA ALA A 118 -84.07 -30.47 -48.87
C ALA A 118 -85.39 -30.67 -48.09
N LEU A 119 -85.62 -29.88 -47.03
CA LEU A 119 -86.88 -29.85 -46.27
C LEU A 119 -88.05 -29.25 -47.04
N ARG A 120 -87.80 -28.39 -48.04
CA ARG A 120 -88.82 -27.74 -48.86
C ARG A 120 -89.39 -28.68 -49.93
N ASP A 121 -88.52 -29.46 -50.57
CA ASP A 121 -88.83 -30.16 -51.82
C ASP A 121 -88.72 -31.72 -51.73
N GLY A 122 -88.30 -32.28 -50.59
CA GLY A 122 -87.95 -33.70 -50.44
C GLY A 122 -88.96 -34.56 -49.65
N PRO A 123 -89.29 -35.80 -50.10
CA PRO A 123 -90.08 -36.74 -49.29
C PRO A 123 -89.26 -37.30 -48.11
N ALA A 124 -89.92 -37.45 -46.95
CA ALA A 124 -89.29 -37.64 -45.64
C ALA A 124 -88.26 -38.80 -45.54
N ASP A 125 -88.43 -39.89 -46.27
CA ASP A 125 -87.49 -41.03 -46.22
C ASP A 125 -86.19 -40.76 -46.98
N LYS A 126 -86.22 -39.96 -48.06
CA LYS A 126 -84.99 -39.50 -48.71
C LYS A 126 -84.20 -38.56 -47.79
N LEU A 127 -84.90 -37.73 -47.00
CA LEU A 127 -84.28 -36.85 -46.02
C LEU A 127 -83.53 -37.63 -44.94
N ARG A 128 -84.15 -38.69 -44.39
CA ARG A 128 -83.50 -39.58 -43.40
C ARG A 128 -82.26 -40.27 -43.95
N SER A 129 -82.31 -40.82 -45.17
CA SER A 129 -81.12 -41.44 -45.78
C SER A 129 -80.02 -40.42 -46.09
N ALA A 130 -80.37 -39.20 -46.53
CA ALA A 130 -79.40 -38.13 -46.78
C ALA A 130 -78.67 -37.74 -45.48
N LEU A 131 -79.41 -37.46 -44.40
CA LEU A 131 -78.86 -37.12 -43.08
C LEU A 131 -77.90 -38.19 -42.53
N VAL A 132 -78.23 -39.48 -42.68
CA VAL A 132 -77.36 -40.58 -42.23
C VAL A 132 -76.07 -40.69 -43.05
N VAL A 133 -76.13 -40.42 -44.36
CA VAL A 133 -74.93 -40.36 -45.21
C VAL A 133 -74.09 -39.12 -44.90
N GLU A 134 -74.73 -37.97 -44.68
CA GLU A 134 -74.08 -36.70 -44.35
C GLU A 134 -73.31 -36.79 -43.03
N VAL A 135 -73.94 -37.26 -41.94
CA VAL A 135 -73.27 -37.48 -40.64
C VAL A 135 -72.08 -38.44 -40.76
N ARG A 136 -72.16 -39.45 -41.64
CA ARG A 136 -71.09 -40.43 -41.84
C ARG A 136 -69.91 -39.86 -42.64
N GLU A 137 -70.18 -39.06 -43.66
CA GLU A 137 -69.15 -38.34 -44.42
C GLU A 137 -68.53 -37.20 -43.62
N GLU A 138 -69.29 -36.54 -42.76
CA GLU A 138 -68.82 -35.45 -41.89
C GLU A 138 -67.88 -35.99 -40.79
N ALA A 139 -68.22 -37.12 -40.16
CA ALA A 139 -67.32 -37.85 -39.28
C ALA A 139 -66.02 -38.29 -39.99
N ARG A 140 -66.11 -38.73 -41.25
CA ARG A 140 -64.95 -39.12 -42.06
C ARG A 140 -64.04 -37.93 -42.38
N ARG A 141 -64.60 -36.79 -42.82
CA ARG A 141 -63.85 -35.55 -43.08
C ARG A 141 -63.19 -35.03 -41.81
N GLY A 142 -63.86 -35.11 -40.65
CA GLY A 142 -63.28 -34.76 -39.36
C GLY A 142 -62.03 -35.58 -39.05
N PHE A 143 -62.11 -36.91 -39.17
CA PHE A 143 -60.96 -37.80 -38.98
C PHE A 143 -59.83 -37.55 -39.98
N GLU A 144 -60.13 -37.38 -41.27
CA GLU A 144 -59.11 -37.12 -42.29
C GLU A 144 -58.43 -35.74 -42.10
N SER A 145 -59.16 -34.74 -41.58
CA SER A 145 -58.61 -33.42 -41.24
C SER A 145 -57.71 -33.45 -40.01
N GLU A 146 -58.11 -34.12 -38.92
CA GLU A 146 -57.26 -34.34 -37.75
C GLU A 146 -55.99 -35.11 -38.12
N ARG A 147 -56.11 -36.18 -38.94
CA ARG A 147 -54.94 -36.92 -39.44
C ARG A 147 -53.99 -36.02 -40.23
N GLY A 148 -54.50 -35.13 -41.08
CA GLY A 148 -53.69 -34.17 -41.82
C GLY A 148 -52.99 -33.16 -40.90
N ARG A 149 -53.71 -32.62 -39.90
CA ARG A 149 -53.15 -31.71 -38.89
C ARG A 149 -52.01 -32.36 -38.12
N LEU A 150 -52.21 -33.57 -37.61
CA LEU A 150 -51.21 -34.33 -36.86
C LEU A 150 -49.99 -34.72 -37.74
N GLN A 151 -50.20 -35.02 -39.03
CA GLN A 151 -49.09 -35.27 -39.97
C GLN A 151 -48.25 -34.01 -40.21
N GLN A 152 -48.88 -32.84 -40.33
CA GLN A 152 -48.18 -31.56 -40.46
C GLN A 152 -47.42 -31.21 -39.17
N GLU A 153 -48.05 -31.38 -38.00
CA GLU A 153 -47.44 -31.17 -36.69
C GLU A 153 -46.20 -32.06 -36.48
N ILE A 154 -46.24 -33.33 -36.92
CA ILE A 154 -45.08 -34.24 -36.92
C ILE A 154 -43.95 -33.75 -37.85
N LEU A 155 -44.26 -33.14 -38.99
CA LEU A 155 -43.25 -32.58 -39.90
C LEU A 155 -42.60 -31.33 -39.32
N GLU A 156 -43.39 -30.44 -38.71
CA GLU A 156 -42.91 -29.22 -38.04
C GLU A 156 -42.03 -29.56 -36.83
N LEU A 157 -42.45 -30.51 -35.99
CA LEU A 157 -41.65 -31.02 -34.86
C LEU A 157 -40.33 -31.66 -35.32
N LYS A 158 -40.31 -32.35 -36.47
CA LYS A 158 -39.06 -32.88 -37.06
C LYS A 158 -38.14 -31.76 -37.56
N GLY A 159 -38.70 -30.69 -38.14
CA GLY A 159 -37.96 -29.50 -38.55
C GLY A 159 -37.33 -28.77 -37.35
N ALA A 160 -38.14 -28.50 -36.32
CA ALA A 160 -37.70 -27.87 -35.08
C ALA A 160 -36.64 -28.71 -34.35
N LYS A 161 -36.83 -30.04 -34.27
CA LYS A 161 -35.81 -30.96 -33.73
C LYS A 161 -34.47 -30.80 -34.45
N ARG A 162 -34.46 -30.80 -35.78
CA ARG A 162 -33.23 -30.70 -36.58
C ARG A 162 -32.51 -29.36 -36.35
N GLN A 163 -33.26 -28.25 -36.30
CA GLN A 163 -32.70 -26.94 -35.96
C GLN A 163 -32.06 -26.91 -34.57
N MET A 164 -32.65 -27.59 -33.58
CA MET A 164 -32.09 -27.72 -32.24
C MET A 164 -30.85 -28.63 -32.20
N GLU A 165 -30.80 -29.69 -33.02
CA GLU A 165 -29.60 -30.53 -33.19
C GLU A 165 -28.44 -29.75 -33.83
N ASP A 166 -28.71 -28.94 -34.86
CA ASP A 166 -27.70 -28.07 -35.51
C ASP A 166 -27.21 -26.95 -34.56
N ALA A 167 -28.11 -26.35 -33.78
CA ALA A 167 -27.77 -25.37 -32.75
C ALA A 167 -26.91 -25.97 -31.62
N LEU A 168 -27.25 -27.17 -31.15
CA LEU A 168 -26.48 -27.91 -30.15
C LEU A 168 -25.08 -28.26 -30.67
N SER A 169 -24.96 -28.71 -31.92
CA SER A 169 -23.68 -28.98 -32.57
C SER A 169 -22.79 -27.73 -32.60
N THR A 170 -23.39 -26.57 -32.94
CA THR A 170 -22.72 -25.27 -32.95
C THR A 170 -22.24 -24.85 -31.56
N ALA A 171 -23.07 -25.02 -30.52
CA ALA A 171 -22.72 -24.72 -29.14
C ALA A 171 -21.56 -25.62 -28.63
N VAL A 172 -21.62 -26.92 -28.89
CA VAL A 172 -20.55 -27.88 -28.54
C VAL A 172 -19.22 -27.51 -29.23
N GLN A 173 -19.26 -27.02 -30.47
CA GLN A 173 -18.06 -26.57 -31.17
C GLN A 173 -17.50 -25.25 -30.61
N ALA A 174 -18.37 -24.32 -30.21
CA ALA A 174 -17.96 -23.10 -29.53
C ALA A 174 -17.29 -23.40 -28.17
N ASP A 175 -17.83 -24.32 -27.38
CA ASP A 175 -17.25 -24.71 -26.09
C ASP A 175 -15.92 -25.47 -26.24
N LYS A 176 -15.78 -26.31 -27.28
CA LYS A 176 -14.47 -26.91 -27.64
C LYS A 176 -13.41 -25.84 -27.95
N THR A 177 -13.81 -24.77 -28.64
CA THR A 177 -12.92 -23.66 -29.01
C THR A 177 -12.52 -22.87 -27.76
N LYS A 178 -13.47 -22.45 -26.92
CA LYS A 178 -13.20 -21.80 -25.63
C LYS A 178 -12.30 -22.65 -24.73
N ALA A 179 -12.53 -23.97 -24.66
CA ALA A 179 -11.69 -24.87 -23.88
C ALA A 179 -10.25 -24.95 -24.41
N ALA A 180 -10.04 -24.79 -25.73
CA ALA A 180 -8.71 -24.69 -26.33
C ALA A 180 -8.04 -23.33 -26.03
N GLU A 181 -8.79 -22.24 -26.10
CA GLU A 181 -8.33 -20.89 -25.71
C GLU A 181 -7.90 -20.86 -24.24
N ILE A 182 -8.73 -21.38 -23.32
CA ILE A 182 -8.40 -21.46 -21.88
C ILE A 182 -7.12 -22.26 -21.65
N ARG A 183 -6.91 -23.39 -22.35
CA ARG A 183 -5.65 -24.15 -22.28
C ARG A 183 -4.45 -23.35 -22.80
N SER A 184 -4.61 -22.63 -23.92
CA SER A 184 -3.55 -21.78 -24.47
C SER A 184 -3.18 -20.63 -23.53
N VAL A 185 -4.18 -19.96 -22.94
CA VAL A 185 -3.98 -18.90 -21.94
C VAL A 185 -3.29 -19.45 -20.68
N TYR A 186 -3.66 -20.65 -20.21
CA TYR A 186 -2.98 -21.31 -19.09
C TYR A 186 -1.49 -21.59 -19.40
N HIS A 187 -1.17 -22.11 -20.59
CA HIS A 187 0.22 -22.32 -21.00
C HIS A 187 1.03 -21.00 -21.04
N LEU A 188 0.47 -19.93 -21.60
CA LEU A 188 1.12 -18.61 -21.62
C LEU A 188 1.35 -18.04 -20.21
N HIS A 189 0.39 -18.19 -19.30
CA HIS A 189 0.57 -17.80 -17.89
C HIS A 189 1.67 -18.64 -17.22
N GLN A 190 1.74 -19.95 -17.50
CA GLN A 190 2.76 -20.83 -16.96
C GLN A 190 4.17 -20.47 -17.47
N GLU A 191 4.29 -20.04 -18.73
CA GLU A 191 5.52 -19.51 -19.31
C GLU A 191 5.94 -18.19 -18.67
N GLU A 192 5.03 -17.23 -18.48
CA GLU A 192 5.34 -15.95 -17.85
C GLU A 192 5.70 -16.11 -16.36
N ILE A 193 5.03 -17.00 -15.62
CA ILE A 193 5.44 -17.38 -14.24
C ILE A 193 6.87 -17.92 -14.23
N ASN A 194 7.22 -18.79 -15.18
CA ASN A 194 8.57 -19.35 -15.29
C ASN A 194 9.60 -18.29 -15.70
N ARG A 195 9.20 -17.29 -16.50
CA ARG A 195 10.04 -16.15 -16.85
C ARG A 195 10.29 -15.25 -15.63
N ILE A 196 9.24 -14.87 -14.90
CA ILE A 196 9.33 -14.05 -13.68
C ILE A 196 10.24 -14.72 -12.65
N LYS A 197 10.09 -16.04 -12.42
CA LYS A 197 11.00 -16.81 -11.53
C LYS A 197 12.47 -16.64 -11.92
N ARG A 198 12.81 -16.81 -13.21
CA ARG A 198 14.18 -16.61 -13.74
C ARG A 198 14.66 -15.16 -13.63
N GLU A 199 13.76 -14.17 -13.70
CA GLU A 199 14.09 -12.75 -13.51
C GLU A 199 14.39 -12.46 -12.03
N CYS A 200 13.56 -12.93 -11.10
CA CYS A 200 13.80 -12.83 -9.66
C CYS A 200 15.10 -13.53 -9.23
N GLU A 201 15.38 -14.74 -9.72
CA GLU A 201 16.64 -15.45 -9.44
C GLU A 201 17.88 -14.66 -9.92
N ARG A 202 17.79 -14.00 -11.07
CA ARG A 202 18.87 -13.15 -11.59
C ARG A 202 19.07 -11.91 -10.72
N GLU A 203 18.00 -11.28 -10.27
CA GLU A 203 18.09 -10.10 -9.41
C GLU A 203 18.63 -10.45 -8.01
N ILE A 204 18.22 -11.59 -7.43
CA ILE A 204 18.78 -12.10 -6.17
C ILE A 204 20.31 -12.31 -6.30
N ARG A 205 20.78 -12.90 -7.41
CA ARG A 205 22.21 -13.08 -7.67
C ARG A 205 22.96 -11.75 -7.81
N ARG A 206 22.35 -10.73 -8.42
CA ARG A 206 22.92 -9.36 -8.50
C ARG A 206 23.04 -8.75 -7.10
N LEU A 207 21.95 -8.71 -6.34
CA LEU A 207 21.94 -8.14 -4.99
C LEU A 207 22.94 -8.82 -4.05
N GLN A 208 23.17 -10.14 -4.19
CA GLN A 208 24.21 -10.86 -3.45
C GLN A 208 25.65 -10.50 -3.85
N LEU A 209 25.88 -10.04 -5.08
CA LEU A 209 27.18 -9.50 -5.50
C LEU A 209 27.38 -8.10 -4.89
N ASP A 210 26.37 -7.23 -5.02
CA ASP A 210 26.40 -5.87 -4.48
C ASP A 210 26.57 -5.87 -2.95
N GLU A 211 25.95 -6.81 -2.22
CA GLU A 211 26.15 -6.97 -0.78
C GLU A 211 27.59 -7.41 -0.43
N LYS A 212 28.20 -8.29 -1.23
CA LYS A 212 29.60 -8.71 -1.03
C LYS A 212 30.57 -7.55 -1.24
N ASP A 213 30.32 -6.71 -2.24
CA ASP A 213 31.15 -5.52 -2.48
C ASP A 213 30.90 -4.42 -1.43
N ALA A 214 29.66 -4.22 -0.98
CA ALA A 214 29.36 -3.35 0.17
C ALA A 214 30.10 -3.80 1.44
N ARG A 215 30.13 -5.12 1.74
CA ARG A 215 30.90 -5.70 2.85
C ARG A 215 32.42 -5.47 2.68
N ARG A 216 32.96 -5.58 1.46
CA ARG A 216 34.37 -5.24 1.16
C ARG A 216 34.68 -3.76 1.42
N PHE A 217 33.81 -2.85 0.97
CA PHE A 217 33.97 -1.42 1.23
C PHE A 217 33.88 -1.08 2.72
N GLN A 218 32.95 -1.67 3.46
CA GLN A 218 32.84 -1.52 4.92
C GLN A 218 34.12 -2.00 5.63
N LEU A 219 34.67 -3.15 5.25
CA LEU A 219 35.94 -3.65 5.78
C LEU A 219 37.08 -2.66 5.48
N LYS A 220 37.13 -2.08 4.28
CA LYS A 220 38.15 -1.09 3.90
C LYS A 220 38.02 0.22 4.68
N ILE A 221 36.79 0.68 4.93
CA ILE A 221 36.54 1.85 5.80
C ILE A 221 37.00 1.55 7.23
N ALA A 222 36.76 0.36 7.76
CA ALA A 222 37.22 -0.05 9.09
C ALA A 222 38.75 -0.09 9.19
N GLU A 223 39.45 -0.64 8.19
CA GLU A 223 40.92 -0.61 8.10
C GLU A 223 41.46 0.82 8.11
N LEU A 224 40.94 1.70 7.23
CA LEU A 224 41.37 3.09 7.15
C LEU A 224 41.09 3.84 8.46
N SER A 225 39.94 3.60 9.10
CA SER A 225 39.57 4.17 10.40
C SER A 225 40.47 3.69 11.55
N ALA A 226 41.09 2.51 11.43
CA ALA A 226 42.08 2.01 12.39
C ALA A 226 43.49 2.59 12.12
N ILE A 227 43.83 2.85 10.86
CA ILE A 227 45.07 3.56 10.48
C ILE A 227 45.02 5.01 10.94
N ILE A 228 43.89 5.71 10.72
CA ILE A 228 43.69 7.10 11.16
C ILE A 228 43.92 7.23 12.68
N ARG A 229 43.28 6.38 13.49
CA ARG A 229 43.48 6.38 14.95
C ARG A 229 44.95 6.19 15.35
N LYS A 230 45.68 5.27 14.72
CA LYS A 230 47.13 5.09 14.99
C LYS A 230 47.97 6.32 14.62
N LEU A 231 47.57 7.08 13.59
CA LEU A 231 48.22 8.33 13.21
C LEU A 231 47.87 9.48 14.17
N GLU A 232 46.63 9.53 14.66
CA GLU A 232 46.18 10.47 15.70
C GLU A 232 46.93 10.23 17.02
N ASP A 233 47.01 8.98 17.49
CA ASP A 233 47.79 8.60 18.68
C ASP A 233 49.27 8.99 18.55
N ARG A 234 49.87 8.74 17.38
CA ARG A 234 51.26 9.13 17.09
C ARG A 234 51.44 10.66 17.07
N ASN A 235 50.47 11.40 16.52
CA ASN A 235 50.50 12.86 16.52
C ASN A 235 50.33 13.44 17.92
N ALA A 236 49.54 12.81 18.79
CA ALA A 236 49.44 13.19 20.20
C ALA A 236 50.80 13.05 20.91
N LEU A 237 51.46 11.90 20.78
CA LEU A 237 52.80 11.66 21.34
C LEU A 237 53.84 12.65 20.81
N LEU A 238 53.87 12.93 19.50
CA LEU A 238 54.78 13.92 18.92
C LEU A 238 54.50 15.35 19.42
N SER A 239 53.24 15.67 19.72
CA SER A 239 52.85 16.95 20.33
C SER A 239 53.32 17.05 21.78
N GLU A 240 53.24 15.96 22.55
CA GLU A 240 53.77 15.87 23.91
C GLU A 240 55.30 16.01 23.93
N GLU A 241 56.02 15.29 23.07
CA GLU A 241 57.47 15.42 22.89
C GLU A 241 57.88 16.86 22.53
N ARG A 242 57.18 17.50 21.59
CA ARG A 242 57.38 18.91 21.22
C ARG A 242 57.20 19.83 22.43
N ASN A 243 56.17 19.62 23.24
CA ASN A 243 55.88 20.46 24.39
C ASN A 243 56.93 20.31 25.50
N GLU A 244 57.42 19.09 25.72
CA GLU A 244 58.53 18.80 26.66
C GLU A 244 59.86 19.39 26.17
N LEU A 245 60.15 19.34 24.86
CA LEU A 245 61.31 20.04 24.27
C LEU A 245 61.21 21.57 24.43
N LEU A 246 60.02 22.15 24.22
CA LEU A 246 59.77 23.58 24.46
C LEU A 246 59.93 23.97 25.94
N LYS A 247 59.56 23.09 26.86
CA LYS A 247 59.77 23.28 28.30
C LYS A 247 61.26 23.29 28.64
N ARG A 248 62.03 22.30 28.18
CA ARG A 248 63.49 22.23 28.35
C ARG A 248 64.22 23.44 27.75
N LEU A 249 63.75 23.93 26.59
CA LEU A 249 64.29 25.16 25.99
C LEU A 249 64.09 26.37 26.92
N ARG A 250 62.88 26.56 27.46
CA ARG A 250 62.59 27.64 28.43
C ARG A 250 63.40 27.52 29.72
N GLU A 251 63.61 26.30 30.20
CA GLU A 251 64.45 26.03 31.38
C GLU A 251 65.91 26.41 31.11
N ALA A 252 66.46 26.06 29.95
CA ALA A 252 67.80 26.46 29.53
C ALA A 252 67.91 27.99 29.33
N GLU A 253 66.95 28.62 28.65
CA GLU A 253 66.89 30.09 28.50
C GLU A 253 66.88 30.80 29.86
N SER A 254 66.12 30.27 30.83
CA SER A 254 66.06 30.77 32.21
C SER A 254 67.43 30.67 32.91
N GLN A 255 68.18 29.59 32.70
CA GLN A 255 69.54 29.41 33.24
C GLN A 255 70.57 30.35 32.58
N TYR A 256 70.48 30.58 31.27
CA TYR A 256 71.41 31.48 30.55
C TYR A 256 71.16 32.96 30.82
N LYS A 257 69.91 33.38 31.05
CA LYS A 257 69.53 34.77 31.28
C LYS A 257 70.36 35.50 32.37
N PRO A 258 70.53 34.99 33.60
CA PRO A 258 71.36 35.66 34.61
C PRO A 258 72.84 35.71 34.23
N ILE A 259 73.35 34.76 33.46
CA ILE A 259 74.74 34.76 32.96
C ILE A 259 74.91 35.87 31.92
N LEU A 260 73.96 36.02 31.00
CA LEU A 260 73.95 37.10 30.00
C LEU A 260 73.82 38.48 30.67
N ASP A 261 72.94 38.63 31.66
CA ASP A 261 72.79 39.89 32.40
C ASP A 261 74.04 40.23 33.24
N LYS A 262 74.69 39.22 33.84
CA LYS A 262 76.00 39.39 34.49
C LYS A 262 77.08 39.81 33.48
N ASN A 263 77.09 39.23 32.29
CA ASN A 263 78.04 39.59 31.22
C ASN A 263 77.83 41.03 30.75
N ARG A 264 76.59 41.47 30.53
CA ARG A 264 76.26 42.89 30.22
C ARG A 264 76.75 43.84 31.32
N ARG A 265 76.52 43.52 32.60
CA ARG A 265 77.01 44.32 33.73
C ARG A 265 78.55 44.41 33.77
N LEU A 266 79.24 43.31 33.45
CA LEU A 266 80.71 43.30 33.34
C LEU A 266 81.21 44.09 32.12
N THR A 267 80.51 44.01 30.99
CA THR A 267 80.80 44.81 29.79
C THR A 267 80.72 46.29 30.11
N HIS A 268 79.64 46.72 30.78
CA HIS A 268 79.48 48.12 31.17
C HIS A 268 80.55 48.59 32.16
N LYS A 269 80.90 47.77 33.17
CA LYS A 269 82.04 48.07 34.06
C LYS A 269 83.37 48.15 33.31
N ASN A 270 83.59 47.32 32.29
CA ASN A 270 84.79 47.41 31.45
C ASN A 270 84.81 48.70 30.61
N GLU A 271 83.67 49.17 30.12
CA GLU A 271 83.53 50.48 29.47
C GLU A 271 83.83 51.62 30.44
N GLU A 272 83.23 51.61 31.65
CA GLU A 272 83.50 52.58 32.71
C GLU A 272 84.99 52.63 33.09
N LEU A 273 85.62 51.46 33.27
CA LEU A 273 87.04 51.34 33.55
C LEU A 273 87.91 51.83 32.37
N ALA A 274 87.54 51.53 31.12
CA ALA A 274 88.23 52.06 29.94
C ALA A 274 88.10 53.58 29.84
N HIS A 275 86.94 54.15 30.17
CA HIS A 275 86.74 55.60 30.26
C HIS A 275 87.57 56.21 31.40
N ALA A 276 87.61 55.58 32.58
CA ALA A 276 88.45 56.01 33.70
C ALA A 276 89.95 55.94 33.36
N PHE A 277 90.38 54.87 32.69
CA PHE A 277 91.75 54.69 32.22
C PHE A 277 92.14 55.79 31.22
N ARG A 278 91.31 56.06 30.20
CA ARG A 278 91.52 57.19 29.26
C ARG A 278 91.59 58.54 29.97
N ARG A 279 90.78 58.77 31.02
CA ARG A 279 90.87 59.98 31.86
C ARG A 279 92.21 60.05 32.60
N MET A 280 92.68 58.93 33.15
CA MET A 280 93.99 58.87 33.82
C MET A 280 95.16 59.01 32.83
N GLU A 281 95.09 58.42 31.63
CA GLU A 281 96.07 58.64 30.55
C GLU A 281 96.11 60.11 30.11
N ASN A 282 94.95 60.77 29.98
CA ASN A 282 94.88 62.19 29.69
C ASN A 282 95.48 63.03 30.82
N LYS A 283 95.19 62.68 32.08
CA LYS A 283 95.74 63.38 33.25
C LYS A 283 97.23 63.12 33.43
N LEU A 284 97.72 61.93 33.11
CA LEU A 284 99.15 61.59 33.08
C LEU A 284 99.86 62.34 31.95
N ARG A 285 99.25 62.43 30.76
CA ARG A 285 99.75 63.29 29.67
C ARG A 285 99.83 64.75 30.09
N PHE A 286 98.78 65.28 30.72
CA PHE A 286 98.76 66.65 31.24
C PHE A 286 99.83 66.86 32.31
N VAL A 287 99.92 65.99 33.32
CA VAL A 287 100.95 66.09 34.38
C VAL A 287 102.36 65.88 33.80
N THR A 288 102.55 65.05 32.78
CA THR A 288 103.86 64.89 32.12
C THR A 288 104.25 66.16 31.35
N GLN A 289 103.29 66.78 30.66
CA GLN A 289 103.44 68.07 29.99
C GLN A 289 103.74 69.18 30.99
N GLU A 290 102.95 69.29 32.07
CA GLU A 290 103.14 70.20 33.19
C GLU A 290 104.49 69.99 33.89
N ASN A 291 104.98 68.75 34.01
CA ASN A 291 106.30 68.45 34.61
C ASN A 291 107.45 68.81 33.65
N ILE A 292 107.24 68.74 32.33
CA ILE A 292 108.16 69.30 31.32
C ILE A 292 108.19 70.83 31.39
N GLU A 293 107.03 71.47 31.60
CA GLU A 293 106.89 72.93 31.73
C GLU A 293 107.45 73.45 33.06
N MET A 294 107.16 72.78 34.18
CA MET A 294 107.71 73.07 35.52
C MET A 294 109.22 72.81 35.61
N ARG A 295 109.77 71.89 34.80
CA ARG A 295 111.22 71.76 34.60
C ARG A 295 111.85 72.91 33.80
N ARG A 296 111.06 73.76 33.16
CA ARG A 296 111.50 75.01 32.48
C ARG A 296 111.26 76.27 33.32
N SER A 297 110.42 76.22 34.35
CA SER A 297 110.14 77.35 35.25
C SER A 297 110.09 76.91 36.72
N GLY A 298 111.21 77.03 37.42
CA GLY A 298 111.28 76.67 38.83
C GLY A 298 110.74 77.76 39.76
N SER A 299 109.77 77.41 40.62
CA SER A 299 109.80 77.77 42.06
C SER A 299 108.73 77.01 42.84
N ILE A 300 109.12 76.49 44.00
CA ILE A 300 108.21 75.86 44.97
C ILE A 300 107.54 76.96 45.83
N ARG A 301 106.24 76.83 46.13
CA ARG A 301 105.62 77.46 47.32
C ARG A 301 104.63 76.53 48.02
N ARG A 302 104.54 76.70 49.34
CA ARG A 302 103.84 75.83 50.32
C ARG A 302 102.34 76.17 50.45
N PRO A 303 101.52 75.26 51.02
CA PRO A 303 100.07 75.37 51.07
C PRO A 303 99.52 76.03 52.35
N SER A 304 98.28 76.51 52.24
CA SER A 304 97.32 76.85 53.29
C SER A 304 95.91 76.77 52.66
N SER A 305 94.81 76.48 53.35
CA SER A 305 94.56 76.24 54.78
C SER A 305 93.55 75.11 55.00
N LEU A 306 93.59 74.48 56.18
CA LEU A 306 92.81 73.30 56.55
C LEU A 306 91.56 73.74 57.33
N ASN A 307 90.44 74.02 56.63
CA ASN A 307 89.17 74.43 57.26
C ASN A 307 87.89 74.24 56.40
N ALA A 308 87.93 73.40 55.36
CA ALA A 308 86.81 73.17 54.43
C ALA A 308 86.30 71.72 54.40
N LEU A 309 86.54 70.95 55.47
CA LEU A 309 86.20 69.52 55.55
C LEU A 309 84.95 69.22 56.40
N ASP A 310 84.72 69.95 57.51
CA ASP A 310 83.60 69.73 58.44
C ASP A 310 82.23 69.82 57.75
N GLN A 311 81.93 70.94 57.08
CA GLN A 311 80.62 71.14 56.44
C GLN A 311 80.32 70.12 55.33
N SER A 312 81.36 69.61 54.64
CA SER A 312 81.17 68.61 53.58
C SER A 312 80.98 67.18 54.11
N GLN A 313 81.24 66.95 55.40
CA GLN A 313 81.04 65.65 56.04
C GLN A 313 79.58 65.54 56.52
N ASP A 314 79.07 66.56 57.19
CA ASP A 314 77.65 66.65 57.61
C ASP A 314 76.70 66.60 56.40
N GLU A 315 76.99 67.31 55.30
CA GLU A 315 76.17 67.26 54.08
C GLU A 315 76.11 65.85 53.49
N ARG A 316 77.23 65.10 53.50
CA ARG A 316 77.28 63.72 53.00
C ARG A 316 76.58 62.73 53.92
N GLU A 317 76.61 62.95 55.23
CA GLU A 317 75.91 62.11 56.20
C GLU A 317 74.38 62.33 56.12
N ILE A 318 73.94 63.58 55.90
CA ILE A 318 72.53 63.91 55.59
C ILE A 318 72.09 63.29 54.25
N GLU A 319 72.94 63.29 53.23
CA GLU A 319 72.63 62.68 51.93
C GLU A 319 72.54 61.15 52.02
N PHE A 320 73.43 60.52 52.81
CA PHE A 320 73.40 59.08 53.12
C PHE A 320 72.11 58.68 53.87
N LEU A 321 71.71 59.45 54.89
CA LEU A 321 70.47 59.20 55.63
C LEU A 321 69.22 59.39 54.74
N LYS A 322 69.21 60.38 53.83
CA LYS A 322 68.12 60.54 52.85
C LYS A 322 68.03 59.37 51.86
N LEU A 323 69.17 58.86 51.39
CA LEU A 323 69.23 57.67 50.56
C LEU A 323 68.72 56.42 51.31
N GLN A 324 69.09 56.26 52.57
CA GLN A 324 68.62 55.15 53.41
C GLN A 324 67.10 55.20 53.66
N VAL A 325 66.53 56.39 53.86
CA VAL A 325 65.07 56.58 53.95
C VAL A 325 64.37 56.28 52.62
N LEU A 326 64.93 56.70 51.49
CA LEU A 326 64.41 56.35 50.15
C LEU A 326 64.47 54.85 49.87
N GLU A 327 65.52 54.15 50.30
CA GLU A 327 65.64 52.70 50.15
C GLU A 327 64.64 51.97 51.05
N GLN A 328 64.44 52.43 52.30
CA GLN A 328 63.38 51.91 53.17
C GLN A 328 61.97 52.16 52.61
N GLN A 329 61.71 53.32 52.01
CA GLN A 329 60.42 53.61 51.35
C GLN A 329 60.18 52.70 50.14
N ASN A 330 61.20 52.46 49.30
CA ASN A 330 61.07 51.54 48.17
C ASN A 330 60.78 50.10 48.63
N ILE A 331 61.41 49.64 49.72
CA ILE A 331 61.13 48.32 50.31
C ILE A 331 59.68 48.25 50.83
N ILE A 332 59.17 49.32 51.45
CA ILE A 332 57.77 49.40 51.89
C ILE A 332 56.81 49.36 50.70
N ASP A 333 57.10 50.09 49.61
CA ASP A 333 56.27 50.13 48.41
C ASP A 333 56.25 48.79 47.67
N ASP A 334 57.37 48.07 47.61
CA ASP A 334 57.44 46.74 47.00
C ASP A 334 56.77 45.65 47.87
N LEU A 335 56.85 45.76 49.20
CA LEU A 335 56.09 44.90 50.11
C LEU A 335 54.58 45.16 50.01
N SER A 336 54.16 46.42 49.87
CA SER A 336 52.76 46.79 49.61
C SER A 336 52.24 46.18 48.30
N LYS A 337 52.99 46.30 47.19
CA LYS A 337 52.63 45.67 45.90
C LYS A 337 52.58 44.15 45.99
N ALA A 338 53.48 43.53 46.74
CA ALA A 338 53.47 42.08 46.97
C ALA A 338 52.21 41.63 47.73
N LEU A 339 51.76 42.42 48.73
CA LEU A 339 50.53 42.17 49.47
C LEU A 339 49.27 42.33 48.61
N GLU A 340 49.19 43.36 47.77
CA GLU A 340 48.08 43.51 46.80
C GLU A 340 48.02 42.33 45.81
N THR A 341 49.18 41.90 45.30
CA THR A 341 49.28 40.77 44.38
C THR A 341 48.87 39.45 45.05
N ALA A 342 49.27 39.24 46.31
CA ALA A 342 48.85 38.09 47.11
C ALA A 342 47.33 38.07 47.39
N GLY A 343 46.73 39.25 47.65
CA GLY A 343 45.28 39.42 47.77
C GLY A 343 44.53 39.01 46.49
N TYR A 344 45.04 39.42 45.33
CA TYR A 344 44.49 39.01 44.03
C TYR A 344 44.55 37.49 43.84
N VAL A 345 45.71 36.86 44.08
CA VAL A 345 45.88 35.41 43.95
C VAL A 345 44.94 34.63 44.88
N LYS A 346 44.76 35.08 46.13
CA LYS A 346 43.79 34.48 47.07
C LYS A 346 42.35 34.50 46.51
N SER A 347 41.91 35.64 45.97
CA SER A 347 40.57 35.80 45.39
C SER A 347 40.33 34.94 44.13
N VAL A 348 41.39 34.60 43.39
CA VAL A 348 41.33 33.71 42.22
C VAL A 348 41.21 32.24 42.67
N ILE A 349 41.96 31.83 43.69
CA ILE A 349 41.92 30.47 44.24
C ILE A 349 40.56 30.17 44.89
N GLU A 350 40.00 31.13 45.66
CA GLU A 350 38.66 30.99 46.25
C GLU A 350 37.56 30.88 45.18
N ARG A 351 37.68 31.64 44.08
CA ARG A 351 36.75 31.58 42.94
C ARG A 351 36.87 30.24 42.16
N ASP A 352 38.06 29.69 41.99
CA ASP A 352 38.27 28.41 41.29
C ASP A 352 37.83 27.20 42.14
N MET A 353 37.99 27.24 43.47
CA MET A 353 37.43 26.24 44.39
C MET A 353 35.90 26.16 44.29
N LEU A 354 35.21 27.31 44.29
CA LEU A 354 33.75 27.36 44.16
C LEU A 354 33.24 26.79 42.82
N LEU A 355 34.03 26.92 41.74
CA LEU A 355 33.69 26.34 40.43
C LEU A 355 33.91 24.82 40.37
N ARG A 356 34.80 24.25 41.20
CA ARG A 356 35.03 22.80 41.30
C ARG A 356 33.90 22.11 42.08
N TYR A 357 33.44 22.69 43.20
CA TYR A 357 32.30 22.17 43.95
C TYR A 357 30.98 22.20 43.15
N ARG A 358 30.77 23.18 42.26
CA ARG A 358 29.55 23.25 41.42
C ARG A 358 29.50 22.19 40.29
N ARG A 359 30.63 21.58 39.92
CA ARG A 359 30.71 20.64 38.77
C ARG A 359 30.47 19.16 39.12
N GLN A 360 30.30 18.81 40.40
CA GLN A 360 30.25 17.40 40.82
C GLN A 360 28.84 16.80 40.93
N ASP A 361 27.78 17.59 40.74
CA ASP A 361 26.40 17.21 41.11
C ASP A 361 25.39 17.12 39.94
N SER A 362 25.86 17.00 38.69
CA SER A 362 25.00 16.86 37.49
C SER A 362 25.46 15.69 36.60
N GLY A 363 25.17 14.45 37.01
CA GLY A 363 25.67 13.28 36.27
C GLY A 363 25.15 11.89 36.67
N ARG A 364 23.89 11.71 37.09
CA ARG A 364 23.32 10.36 37.33
C ARG A 364 21.87 10.17 36.89
N ARG A 365 21.70 9.65 35.67
CA ARG A 365 20.56 8.86 35.10
C ARG A 365 20.95 8.59 33.61
N ARG A 366 20.75 7.43 32.98
CA ARG A 366 20.12 6.14 33.39
C ARG A 366 20.50 5.03 32.38
N LYS A 367 20.32 3.75 32.77
CA LYS A 367 20.28 2.50 31.95
C LYS A 367 21.59 1.92 31.38
N ASN A 368 21.85 0.66 31.74
CA ASN A 368 22.09 -0.43 30.77
C ASN A 368 21.56 -1.75 31.37
N LYS A 369 20.94 -2.61 30.55
CA LYS A 369 20.48 -3.97 30.85
C LYS A 369 20.96 -4.87 29.71
N ALA A 370 21.80 -5.88 29.97
CA ALA A 370 22.16 -6.93 29.00
C ALA A 370 22.85 -8.13 29.66
N GLY A 371 22.74 -9.32 29.03
CA GLY A 371 23.31 -10.61 29.47
C GLY A 371 22.34 -11.43 30.32
N LYS A 372 21.98 -12.68 30.00
CA LYS A 372 22.48 -13.74 29.09
C LYS A 372 21.26 -14.45 28.41
N PRO A 373 21.36 -15.42 27.46
CA PRO A 373 22.49 -16.31 27.16
C PRO A 373 22.89 -16.46 25.67
N VAL A 374 23.99 -17.19 25.45
CA VAL A 374 24.36 -17.80 24.17
C VAL A 374 24.31 -19.32 24.37
N ILE A 375 23.72 -20.03 23.42
CA ILE A 375 23.76 -21.49 23.32
C ILE A 375 24.61 -21.80 22.09
N GLU A 376 25.66 -22.60 22.26
CA GLU A 376 26.45 -23.14 21.15
C GLU A 376 25.75 -24.39 20.60
N THR A 377 25.44 -24.41 19.30
CA THR A 377 25.08 -25.64 18.58
C THR A 377 26.08 -25.88 17.47
N PHE A 378 26.85 -26.94 17.65
CA PHE A 378 27.79 -27.51 16.68
C PHE A 378 26.99 -28.08 15.50
N PHE A 379 27.42 -27.82 14.26
CA PHE A 379 26.86 -28.46 13.06
C PHE A 379 28.01 -28.94 12.18
N GLY A 380 28.12 -30.26 12.03
CA GLY A 380 29.07 -30.92 11.14
C GLY A 380 28.36 -31.44 9.89
N TYR A 381 29.07 -31.44 8.77
CA TYR A 381 28.62 -32.01 7.50
C TYR A 381 28.76 -33.53 7.50
N ASP A 382 27.96 -34.20 6.66
CA ASP A 382 28.30 -35.50 6.08
C ASP A 382 27.85 -35.51 4.60
N GLU A 383 28.62 -36.16 3.72
CA GLU A 383 28.40 -36.23 2.28
C GLU A 383 28.24 -37.70 1.81
N GLU A 384 27.92 -37.88 0.51
CA GLU A 384 27.97 -39.13 -0.29
C GLU A 384 26.83 -40.17 -0.23
N ALA A 385 26.11 -40.28 -1.37
CA ALA A 385 25.72 -41.50 -2.11
C ALA A 385 24.65 -41.08 -3.18
N SER A 386 24.84 -41.12 -4.50
CA SER A 386 25.33 -42.15 -5.43
C SER A 386 24.34 -43.30 -5.71
N MET A 387 23.71 -43.30 -6.90
CA MET A 387 23.64 -44.42 -7.88
C MET A 387 22.53 -44.24 -8.96
N ASP A 388 22.97 -43.87 -10.17
CA ASP A 388 22.68 -44.33 -11.55
C ASP A 388 21.31 -44.88 -12.05
N SER A 389 21.06 -44.63 -13.35
CA SER A 389 19.88 -45.04 -14.15
C SER A 389 20.24 -45.24 -15.65
N ASP A 390 19.77 -46.33 -16.27
CA ASP A 390 19.52 -46.61 -17.71
C ASP A 390 18.73 -47.97 -17.82
N GLY A 391 18.12 -48.48 -18.90
CA GLY A 391 18.03 -48.07 -20.32
C GLY A 391 16.85 -48.77 -21.05
N SER A 392 16.98 -49.21 -22.31
CA SER A 392 15.78 -49.55 -23.15
C SER A 392 15.83 -50.77 -24.14
N SER A 393 14.61 -51.27 -24.44
CA SER A 393 14.04 -51.72 -25.75
C SER A 393 14.62 -52.85 -26.62
N HIS A 394 13.72 -53.65 -27.26
CA HIS A 394 13.88 -54.30 -28.60
C HIS A 394 12.53 -54.86 -29.17
N SER A 395 12.38 -54.96 -30.51
CA SER A 395 11.20 -55.57 -31.20
C SER A 395 11.48 -56.01 -32.65
N TYR A 396 10.87 -57.10 -33.15
CA TYR A 396 10.61 -57.47 -34.57
C TYR A 396 9.45 -58.49 -34.60
N HIS A 397 8.35 -58.36 -35.37
CA HIS A 397 8.08 -58.42 -36.83
C HIS A 397 7.70 -59.84 -37.37
N THR A 398 6.80 -59.88 -38.34
CA THR A 398 5.97 -61.04 -38.79
C THR A 398 6.20 -61.40 -40.25
N ASP A 399 5.94 -62.64 -40.68
CA ASP A 399 5.67 -62.92 -42.10
C ASP A 399 4.81 -64.17 -42.41
N ARG A 400 4.33 -64.32 -43.67
CA ARG A 400 3.10 -65.06 -44.02
C ARG A 400 3.14 -65.88 -45.36
N THR A 401 2.69 -67.15 -45.32
CA THR A 401 1.90 -67.89 -46.37
C THR A 401 2.60 -68.39 -47.70
N PRO A 402 1.95 -69.16 -48.64
CA PRO A 402 2.50 -70.48 -49.10
C PRO A 402 2.56 -70.68 -50.65
N CYS A 403 2.82 -71.92 -51.11
CA CYS A 403 2.53 -72.40 -52.49
C CYS A 403 2.23 -73.92 -52.55
N THR A 404 1.53 -74.34 -53.62
CA THR A 404 1.05 -75.71 -54.02
C THR A 404 1.71 -76.15 -55.34
N PRO A 405 1.27 -77.22 -56.06
CA PRO A 405 1.13 -78.66 -55.76
C PRO A 405 2.00 -79.52 -56.74
N ASP A 406 1.76 -80.85 -56.89
CA ASP A 406 1.62 -81.58 -58.18
C ASP A 406 1.53 -83.14 -58.05
N ASP A 407 0.68 -83.72 -58.92
CA ASP A 407 0.61 -85.07 -59.57
C ASP A 407 0.49 -86.44 -58.82
N ASP A 408 -0.76 -86.96 -58.86
CA ASP A 408 -1.24 -88.24 -59.46
C ASP A 408 -0.52 -89.60 -59.24
N LEU A 409 -1.11 -90.43 -58.36
CA LEU A 409 -1.17 -91.91 -58.49
C LEU A 409 -2.52 -92.45 -57.94
N GLU A 410 -3.61 -92.13 -58.64
CA GLU A 410 -4.98 -92.49 -58.24
C GLU A 410 -5.29 -94.01 -58.34
N GLU A 411 -6.39 -94.40 -57.69
CA GLU A 411 -7.04 -95.74 -57.64
C GLU A 411 -6.28 -96.90 -56.98
N GLY A 412 -4.95 -97.01 -57.07
CA GLY A 412 -4.18 -98.04 -56.35
C GLY A 412 -4.02 -97.69 -54.85
N MET A 413 -3.53 -96.48 -54.60
CA MET A 413 -3.22 -95.95 -53.27
C MET A 413 -4.47 -95.82 -52.38
N ILE A 414 -5.62 -95.45 -52.95
CA ILE A 414 -6.85 -95.10 -52.21
C ILE A 414 -7.32 -96.27 -51.30
N ARG A 415 -7.10 -97.52 -51.71
CA ARG A 415 -7.54 -98.70 -50.94
C ARG A 415 -6.58 -99.08 -49.81
N GLU A 416 -5.26 -98.99 -50.02
CA GLU A 416 -4.31 -99.18 -48.91
C GLU A 416 -4.31 -97.98 -47.96
N GLU A 417 -4.46 -96.76 -48.47
CA GLU A 417 -4.51 -95.54 -47.68
C GLU A 417 -5.76 -95.50 -46.78
N THR A 418 -6.93 -95.93 -47.27
CA THR A 418 -8.12 -96.05 -46.41
C THR A 418 -7.96 -97.11 -45.33
N GLU A 419 -7.28 -98.23 -45.59
CA GLU A 419 -7.00 -99.25 -44.58
C GLU A 419 -5.93 -98.80 -43.56
N LEU A 420 -4.94 -98.00 -43.99
CA LEU A 420 -3.94 -97.37 -43.12
C LEU A 420 -4.56 -96.26 -42.26
N ARG A 421 -5.39 -95.39 -42.86
CA ARG A 421 -6.17 -94.36 -42.14
C ARG A 421 -7.11 -95.00 -41.13
N PHE A 422 -7.73 -96.14 -41.43
CA PHE A 422 -8.57 -96.85 -40.46
C PHE A 422 -7.75 -97.42 -39.28
N ARG A 423 -6.56 -97.98 -39.54
CA ARG A 423 -5.62 -98.41 -38.47
C ARG A 423 -5.13 -97.23 -37.63
N GLN A 424 -4.74 -96.11 -38.26
CA GLN A 424 -4.35 -94.88 -37.56
C GLN A 424 -5.50 -94.33 -36.71
N LEU A 425 -6.70 -94.18 -37.27
CA LEU A 425 -7.87 -93.70 -36.54
C LEU A 425 -8.23 -94.61 -35.34
N THR A 426 -8.04 -95.93 -35.47
CA THR A 426 -8.21 -96.87 -34.36
C THR A 426 -7.13 -96.68 -33.28
N MET A 427 -5.88 -96.45 -33.67
CA MET A 427 -4.78 -96.15 -32.73
C MET A 427 -4.98 -94.80 -32.04
N GLU A 428 -5.39 -93.76 -32.77
CA GLU A 428 -5.70 -92.44 -32.22
C GLU A 428 -6.91 -92.48 -31.30
N TYR A 429 -7.97 -93.22 -31.65
CA TYR A 429 -9.11 -93.44 -30.76
C TYR A 429 -8.70 -94.12 -29.44
N GLN A 430 -7.84 -95.16 -29.50
CA GLN A 430 -7.30 -95.81 -28.31
C GLN A 430 -6.30 -94.93 -27.53
N ALA A 431 -5.57 -94.03 -28.20
CA ALA A 431 -4.71 -93.05 -27.56
C ALA A 431 -5.56 -91.96 -26.86
N LEU A 432 -6.63 -91.49 -27.51
CA LEU A 432 -7.58 -90.52 -26.97
C LEU A 432 -8.35 -91.09 -25.78
N GLN A 433 -8.80 -92.34 -25.85
CA GLN A 433 -9.42 -93.02 -24.69
C GLN A 433 -8.45 -93.14 -23.51
N ARG A 434 -7.17 -93.43 -23.74
CA ARG A 434 -6.14 -93.45 -22.68
C ARG A 434 -5.83 -92.06 -22.14
N ALA A 435 -5.73 -91.05 -23.00
CA ALA A 435 -5.53 -89.66 -22.60
C ALA A 435 -6.73 -89.11 -21.81
N TYR A 436 -7.96 -89.48 -22.20
CA TYR A 436 -9.18 -89.13 -21.49
C TYR A 436 -9.25 -89.83 -20.13
N ALA A 437 -8.88 -91.11 -20.04
CA ALA A 437 -8.77 -91.82 -18.76
C ALA A 437 -7.72 -91.19 -17.83
N LEU A 438 -6.54 -90.81 -18.35
CA LEU A 438 -5.49 -90.13 -17.57
C LEU A 438 -5.89 -88.71 -17.15
N LEU A 439 -6.60 -87.97 -18.00
CA LEU A 439 -7.20 -86.67 -17.63
C LEU A 439 -8.28 -86.86 -16.56
N GLN A 440 -9.09 -87.91 -16.64
CA GLN A 440 -10.11 -88.20 -15.64
C GLN A 440 -9.52 -88.73 -14.32
N GLU A 441 -8.32 -89.33 -14.36
CA GLU A 441 -7.52 -89.67 -13.17
C GLU A 441 -6.87 -88.41 -12.55
N GLN A 442 -6.36 -87.47 -13.37
CA GLN A 442 -5.83 -86.18 -12.88
C GLN A 442 -6.93 -85.25 -12.33
N VAL A 443 -8.09 -85.18 -12.98
CA VAL A 443 -9.24 -84.36 -12.53
C VAL A 443 -10.02 -85.07 -11.42
N GLY A 444 -9.94 -86.40 -11.32
CA GLY A 444 -10.51 -87.21 -10.24
C GLY A 444 -9.69 -87.20 -8.94
N GLY A 445 -8.47 -86.63 -8.95
CA GLY A 445 -7.58 -86.52 -7.80
C GLY A 445 -7.97 -85.43 -6.80
N THR A 446 -9.08 -85.61 -6.09
CA THR A 446 -9.52 -84.76 -4.96
C THR A 446 -9.46 -83.25 -5.24
N PHE A 447 -10.36 -82.77 -6.10
CA PHE A 447 -10.67 -81.34 -6.19
C PHE A 447 -11.36 -80.90 -4.88
N ASP A 448 -10.53 -80.63 -3.87
CA ASP A 448 -10.94 -80.18 -2.53
C ASP A 448 -11.47 -78.75 -2.65
N ALA A 449 -12.76 -78.64 -3.02
CA ALA A 449 -13.45 -77.38 -3.19
C ALA A 449 -13.39 -76.51 -1.92
N GLU A 450 -13.22 -77.12 -0.74
CA GLU A 450 -13.05 -76.40 0.52
C GLU A 450 -11.68 -75.70 0.59
N LYS A 451 -10.61 -76.31 0.07
CA LYS A 451 -9.30 -75.65 -0.09
C LYS A 451 -9.31 -74.56 -1.15
N GLU A 452 -9.98 -74.76 -2.28
CA GLU A 452 -10.03 -73.72 -3.32
C GLU A 452 -10.86 -72.52 -2.87
N VAL A 453 -12.00 -72.76 -2.19
CA VAL A 453 -12.77 -71.70 -1.53
C VAL A 453 -11.91 -70.97 -0.49
N LYS A 454 -11.21 -71.68 0.41
CA LYS A 454 -10.30 -71.04 1.39
C LYS A 454 -9.19 -70.22 0.73
N THR A 455 -8.61 -70.72 -0.37
CA THR A 455 -7.57 -69.98 -1.12
C THR A 455 -8.17 -68.72 -1.76
N ARG A 456 -9.38 -68.80 -2.31
CA ARG A 456 -10.11 -67.67 -2.90
C ARG A 456 -10.53 -66.64 -1.85
N GLU A 457 -11.02 -67.08 -0.69
CA GLU A 457 -11.34 -66.24 0.47
C GLU A 457 -10.08 -65.53 1.01
N GLN A 458 -8.95 -66.24 1.09
CA GLN A 458 -7.67 -65.69 1.53
C GLN A 458 -7.16 -64.62 0.56
N MET A 459 -7.22 -64.87 -0.76
CA MET A 459 -6.90 -63.88 -1.80
C MET A 459 -7.86 -62.68 -1.78
N GLN A 460 -9.16 -62.88 -1.50
CA GLN A 460 -10.11 -61.79 -1.29
C GLN A 460 -9.78 -60.97 -0.03
N ALA A 461 -9.42 -61.60 1.07
CA ALA A 461 -9.02 -60.93 2.30
C ALA A 461 -7.72 -60.11 2.11
N GLU A 462 -6.76 -60.61 1.34
CA GLU A 462 -5.56 -59.87 0.97
C GLU A 462 -5.87 -58.69 0.04
N LEU A 463 -6.73 -58.88 -0.97
CA LEU A 463 -7.17 -57.81 -1.87
C LEU A 463 -7.87 -56.68 -1.10
N ILE A 464 -8.74 -57.00 -0.14
CA ILE A 464 -9.38 -56.02 0.75
C ILE A 464 -8.32 -55.28 1.60
N ARG A 465 -7.34 -56.00 2.17
CA ARG A 465 -6.25 -55.37 2.94
C ARG A 465 -5.41 -54.41 2.09
N TYR A 466 -5.11 -54.77 0.84
CA TYR A 466 -4.41 -53.87 -0.08
C TYR A 466 -5.27 -52.67 -0.48
N GLN A 467 -6.57 -52.83 -0.67
CA GLN A 467 -7.49 -51.70 -0.91
C GLN A 467 -7.55 -50.74 0.27
N THR A 468 -7.66 -51.23 1.52
CA THR A 468 -7.59 -50.37 2.72
C THR A 468 -6.23 -49.68 2.81
N ARG A 469 -5.12 -50.40 2.57
CA ARG A 469 -3.77 -49.82 2.56
C ARG A 469 -3.61 -48.69 1.53
N VAL A 470 -4.22 -48.83 0.36
CA VAL A 470 -4.22 -47.79 -0.68
C VAL A 470 -5.07 -46.59 -0.23
N GLN A 471 -6.28 -46.80 0.29
CA GLN A 471 -7.12 -45.72 0.81
C GLN A 471 -6.48 -44.95 1.97
N ASP A 472 -5.80 -45.64 2.88
CA ASP A 472 -5.05 -45.00 3.97
C ASP A 472 -3.92 -44.12 3.43
N LEU A 473 -3.17 -44.60 2.42
CA LEU A 473 -2.09 -43.84 1.78
C LEU A 473 -2.62 -42.65 0.96
N GLU A 474 -3.73 -42.80 0.24
CA GLU A 474 -4.42 -41.72 -0.46
C GLU A 474 -4.92 -40.65 0.54
N CYS A 475 -5.46 -41.06 1.69
CA CYS A 475 -5.85 -40.14 2.76
C CYS A 475 -4.63 -39.38 3.32
N VAL A 476 -3.51 -40.04 3.60
CA VAL A 476 -2.27 -39.39 4.08
C VAL A 476 -1.70 -38.42 3.04
N LEU A 477 -1.69 -38.79 1.75
CA LEU A 477 -1.26 -37.89 0.67
C LEU A 477 -2.18 -36.67 0.53
N SER A 478 -3.50 -36.86 0.68
CA SER A 478 -4.45 -35.74 0.67
C SER A 478 -4.25 -34.77 1.85
N GLN A 479 -3.77 -35.28 2.99
CA GLN A 479 -3.44 -34.49 4.19
C GLN A 479 -2.10 -33.76 4.03
N GLN A 480 -1.08 -34.38 3.41
CA GLN A 480 0.18 -33.68 3.06
C GLN A 480 -0.04 -32.49 2.11
N GLY A 481 -1.10 -32.51 1.29
CA GLY A 481 -1.51 -31.34 0.50
C GLY A 481 -1.94 -30.12 1.33
N GLN A 482 -2.25 -30.29 2.63
CA GLN A 482 -2.60 -29.19 3.53
C GLN A 482 -1.36 -28.42 4.03
N ASP A 483 -0.20 -29.07 4.18
CA ASP A 483 1.03 -28.40 4.59
C ASP A 483 1.48 -27.34 3.57
N MET A 484 1.25 -27.59 2.27
CA MET A 484 1.50 -26.59 1.22
C MET A 484 0.59 -25.36 1.38
N LYS A 485 -0.71 -25.56 1.63
CA LYS A 485 -1.64 -24.45 1.90
C LYS A 485 -1.24 -23.66 3.14
N TRP A 486 -0.79 -24.33 4.20
CA TRP A 486 -0.31 -23.67 5.41
C TRP A 486 0.96 -22.83 5.14
N ILE A 487 1.87 -23.31 4.28
CA ILE A 487 3.05 -22.54 3.85
C ILE A 487 2.64 -21.31 3.02
N GLU A 488 1.69 -21.45 2.10
CA GLU A 488 1.13 -20.35 1.29
C GLU A 488 0.43 -19.29 2.17
N GLU A 489 -0.44 -19.71 3.08
CA GLU A 489 -1.11 -18.84 4.06
C GLU A 489 -0.10 -18.12 4.96
N LYS A 490 0.93 -18.84 5.44
CA LYS A 490 2.02 -18.26 6.23
C LYS A 490 2.81 -17.21 5.45
N GLN A 491 3.11 -17.46 4.17
CA GLN A 491 3.78 -16.48 3.30
C GLN A 491 2.89 -15.25 3.03
N ALA A 492 1.59 -15.45 2.78
CA ALA A 492 0.63 -14.37 2.63
C ALA A 492 0.51 -13.52 3.92
N LEU A 493 0.52 -14.15 5.09
CA LEU A 493 0.56 -13.46 6.39
C LEU A 493 1.86 -12.68 6.59
N TYR A 494 3.02 -13.20 6.17
CA TYR A 494 4.29 -12.46 6.20
C TYR A 494 4.25 -11.21 5.32
N GLN A 495 3.77 -11.31 4.08
CA GLN A 495 3.60 -10.17 3.17
C GLN A 495 2.64 -9.13 3.75
N ARG A 496 1.49 -9.57 4.30
CA ARG A 496 0.50 -8.70 4.93
C ARG A 496 1.08 -7.98 6.17
N ASN A 497 1.84 -8.69 7.00
CA ASN A 497 2.53 -8.11 8.16
C ASN A 497 3.62 -7.11 7.74
N GLN A 498 4.36 -7.37 6.66
CA GLN A 498 5.34 -6.43 6.14
C GLN A 498 4.68 -5.12 5.69
N GLY A 499 3.59 -5.20 4.93
CA GLY A 499 2.79 -4.02 4.55
C GLY A 499 2.19 -3.27 5.75
N LEU A 500 1.80 -3.99 6.81
CA LEU A 500 1.37 -3.37 8.07
C LEU A 500 2.51 -2.65 8.80
N VAL A 501 3.73 -3.22 8.84
CA VAL A 501 4.92 -2.58 9.43
C VAL A 501 5.33 -1.33 8.66
N GLU A 502 5.30 -1.37 7.33
CA GLU A 502 5.57 -0.20 6.48
C GLU A 502 4.51 0.90 6.69
N LYS A 503 3.22 0.51 6.80
CA LYS A 503 2.13 1.44 7.12
C LYS A 503 2.25 2.03 8.52
N ILE A 504 2.69 1.26 9.52
CA ILE A 504 2.98 1.77 10.87
C ILE A 504 4.10 2.81 10.81
N LYS A 505 5.24 2.53 10.16
CA LYS A 505 6.33 3.51 10.02
C LYS A 505 5.90 4.81 9.33
N HIS A 506 5.03 4.71 8.33
CA HIS A 506 4.46 5.88 7.67
C HIS A 506 3.55 6.68 8.63
N MET A 507 2.66 6.01 9.36
CA MET A 507 1.80 6.65 10.36
C MET A 507 2.60 7.27 11.52
N GLU A 508 3.67 6.61 11.99
CA GLU A 508 4.60 7.16 12.98
C GLU A 508 5.30 8.43 12.47
N SER A 509 5.66 8.47 11.17
CA SER A 509 6.29 9.64 10.55
C SER A 509 5.31 10.82 10.43
N GLU A 510 4.07 10.55 10.00
CA GLU A 510 2.99 11.54 9.98
C GLU A 510 2.66 12.02 11.40
N GLU A 511 2.65 11.13 12.40
CA GLU A 511 2.44 11.50 13.80
C GLU A 511 3.54 12.44 14.31
N HIS A 512 4.81 12.19 13.97
CA HIS A 512 5.90 13.11 14.31
C HIS A 512 5.75 14.47 13.60
N ARG A 513 5.30 14.50 12.34
CA ARG A 513 5.03 15.78 11.65
C ARG A 513 3.90 16.55 12.33
N LEU A 514 2.77 15.90 12.59
CA LEU A 514 1.61 16.50 13.28
C LEU A 514 1.95 16.95 14.70
N ARG A 515 2.81 16.23 15.43
CA ARG A 515 3.30 16.65 16.75
C ARG A 515 4.12 17.95 16.68
N ASN A 516 4.94 18.11 15.63
CA ASN A 516 5.68 19.35 15.41
C ASN A 516 4.73 20.50 15.04
N GLU A 517 3.79 20.27 14.11
CA GLU A 517 2.77 21.27 13.74
C GLU A 517 1.93 21.71 14.96
N ILE A 518 1.57 20.78 15.86
CA ILE A 518 0.88 21.10 17.13
C ILE A 518 1.77 21.93 18.06
N GLN A 519 3.09 21.72 18.06
CA GLN A 519 4.00 22.53 18.87
C GLN A 519 4.16 23.93 18.27
N ASP A 520 4.32 24.06 16.95
CA ASP A 520 4.38 25.35 16.26
C ASP A 520 3.11 26.19 16.51
N ILE A 521 1.92 25.55 16.51
CA ILE A 521 0.64 26.19 16.83
C ILE A 521 0.57 26.61 18.31
N LYS A 522 1.13 25.82 19.24
CA LYS A 522 1.20 26.22 20.66
C LYS A 522 2.11 27.42 20.87
N ASP A 523 3.30 27.41 20.27
CA ASP A 523 4.25 28.51 20.37
C ASP A 523 3.65 29.80 19.76
N GLN A 524 2.85 29.68 18.69
CA GLN A 524 2.05 30.78 18.15
C GLN A 524 0.93 31.23 19.09
N ASN A 525 0.21 30.31 19.74
CA ASN A 525 -0.83 30.66 20.72
C ASN A 525 -0.24 31.37 21.95
N GLU A 526 0.88 30.90 22.49
CA GLU A 526 1.60 31.59 23.58
C GLU A 526 1.98 33.02 23.15
N LEU A 527 2.49 33.20 21.92
CA LEU A 527 2.79 34.53 21.37
C LEU A 527 1.53 35.42 21.23
N LEU A 528 0.38 34.84 20.86
CA LEU A 528 -0.89 35.55 20.79
C LEU A 528 -1.42 35.91 22.19
N GLU A 529 -1.27 35.03 23.20
CA GLU A 529 -1.59 35.33 24.60
C GLU A 529 -0.74 36.51 25.12
N PHE A 530 0.57 36.51 24.86
CA PHE A 530 1.43 37.66 25.18
C PHE A 530 0.97 38.93 24.48
N ARG A 531 0.54 38.84 23.22
CA ARG A 531 0.03 40.00 22.46
C ARG A 531 -1.31 40.50 22.98
N ILE A 532 -2.21 39.61 23.41
CA ILE A 532 -3.48 39.98 24.06
C ILE A 532 -3.20 40.72 25.36
N LEU A 533 -2.31 40.20 26.22
CA LEU A 533 -1.92 40.88 27.46
C LEU A 533 -1.28 42.27 27.20
N GLU A 534 -0.51 42.43 26.12
CA GLU A 534 0.06 43.71 25.69
C GLU A 534 -1.00 44.70 25.16
N LEU A 535 -2.12 44.20 24.65
CA LEU A 535 -3.27 44.99 24.20
C LEU A 535 -4.19 45.35 25.37
N GLU A 536 -4.49 44.43 26.29
CA GLU A 536 -5.24 44.70 27.52
C GLU A 536 -4.55 45.74 28.43
N GLU A 537 -3.21 45.72 28.51
CA GLU A 537 -2.44 46.73 29.25
C GLU A 537 -2.43 48.08 28.53
N ARG A 538 -2.59 48.12 27.19
CA ARG A 538 -2.84 49.36 26.45
C ARG A 538 -4.26 49.87 26.66
N GLU A 539 -5.26 48.99 26.62
CA GLU A 539 -6.67 49.31 26.87
C GLU A 539 -6.86 49.90 28.28
N ARG A 540 -6.27 49.28 29.31
CA ARG A 540 -6.24 49.83 30.69
C ARG A 540 -5.58 51.21 30.83
N ARG A 541 -4.73 51.60 29.87
CA ARG A 541 -4.07 52.92 29.82
C ARG A 541 -4.80 53.91 28.90
N SER A 542 -5.83 53.48 28.19
CA SER A 542 -6.69 54.32 27.36
C SER A 542 -7.86 54.88 28.18
N PRO A 543 -8.43 56.05 27.86
CA PRO A 543 -9.66 56.53 28.48
C PRO A 543 -10.83 55.58 28.18
N ALA A 544 -11.61 55.21 29.19
CA ALA A 544 -12.60 54.15 29.10
C ALA A 544 -13.68 54.36 28.03
N ILE A 545 -13.79 53.41 27.09
CA ILE A 545 -14.92 53.25 26.18
C ILE A 545 -15.87 52.21 26.81
N ASN A 546 -17.07 52.65 27.22
CA ASN A 546 -18.02 51.80 27.94
C ASN A 546 -18.86 50.93 26.99
N PHE A 547 -18.42 49.70 26.70
CA PHE A 547 -19.29 48.70 26.08
C PHE A 547 -20.31 48.15 27.10
N HIS A 548 -21.59 48.18 26.72
CA HIS A 548 -22.67 47.62 27.54
C HIS A 548 -22.75 46.10 27.34
N ASN A 549 -22.84 45.36 28.44
CA ASN A 549 -22.79 43.90 28.42
C ASN A 549 -24.17 43.31 28.11
N ILE A 550 -24.38 42.77 26.91
CA ILE A 550 -25.67 42.26 26.41
C ILE A 550 -25.71 40.73 26.53
N TYR A 551 -26.83 40.18 26.99
CA TYR A 551 -26.99 38.75 27.25
C TYR A 551 -27.31 37.97 25.95
N PHE A 552 -26.46 37.03 25.58
CA PHE A 552 -26.63 36.26 24.34
C PHE A 552 -27.73 35.18 24.47
N ARG A 553 -28.58 35.07 23.45
CA ARG A 553 -29.69 34.09 23.39
C ARG A 553 -29.30 32.91 22.50
N GLU A 554 -29.60 31.69 22.94
CA GLU A 554 -29.24 30.47 22.23
C GLU A 554 -29.90 30.40 20.85
N GLY A 555 -29.12 30.14 19.81
CA GLY A 555 -29.57 30.09 18.40
C GLY A 555 -29.39 31.37 17.58
N VAL A 556 -28.95 32.48 18.16
CA VAL A 556 -28.63 33.74 17.45
C VAL A 556 -27.15 34.07 17.62
N SER A 557 -26.46 34.47 16.54
CA SER A 557 -25.02 34.75 16.64
C SER A 557 -24.74 36.02 17.48
N PRO A 558 -23.62 36.09 18.23
CA PRO A 558 -23.24 37.29 18.97
C PRO A 558 -23.18 38.55 18.10
N LEU A 559 -22.64 38.41 16.87
CA LEU A 559 -22.58 39.50 15.89
C LEU A 559 -23.98 40.00 15.52
N GLN A 560 -24.92 39.08 15.26
CA GLN A 560 -26.30 39.43 14.92
C GLN A 560 -27.00 40.15 16.09
N ILE A 561 -26.72 39.79 17.34
CA ILE A 561 -27.27 40.48 18.52
C ILE A 561 -26.73 41.91 18.65
N TYR A 562 -25.44 42.14 18.34
CA TYR A 562 -24.89 43.51 18.28
C TYR A 562 -25.43 44.30 17.09
N CYS A 563 -25.56 43.69 15.90
CA CYS A 563 -26.17 44.33 14.74
C CYS A 563 -27.65 44.70 14.99
N GLU A 564 -28.44 43.81 15.60
CA GLU A 564 -29.83 44.09 16.00
C GLU A 564 -29.91 45.20 17.07
N ALA A 565 -28.97 45.26 18.02
CA ALA A 565 -28.88 46.33 19.02
C ALA A 565 -28.54 47.71 18.41
N GLU A 566 -27.72 47.73 17.36
CA GLU A 566 -27.41 48.92 16.53
C GLU A 566 -28.49 49.21 15.47
N GLY A 567 -29.57 48.41 15.40
CA GLY A 567 -30.68 48.59 14.44
C GLY A 567 -30.38 48.15 13.00
N VAL A 568 -29.32 47.37 12.79
CA VAL A 568 -28.84 46.90 11.48
C VAL A 568 -29.35 45.47 11.22
N THR A 569 -30.48 45.34 10.53
CA THR A 569 -31.15 44.04 10.31
C THR A 569 -30.99 43.45 8.90
N ASP A 570 -30.63 44.26 7.89
CA ASP A 570 -30.47 43.82 6.49
C ASP A 570 -29.19 44.44 5.88
N ILE A 571 -28.08 43.70 5.93
CA ILE A 571 -26.81 44.14 5.33
C ILE A 571 -26.69 43.59 3.91
N SER A 572 -27.16 44.36 2.92
CA SER A 572 -26.88 44.06 1.51
C SER A 572 -25.45 44.48 1.14
N ILE A 573 -24.58 43.51 0.83
CA ILE A 573 -23.22 43.79 0.35
C ILE A 573 -23.25 44.68 -0.89
N SER A 574 -24.15 44.41 -1.84
CA SER A 574 -24.27 45.18 -3.08
C SER A 574 -24.76 46.63 -2.84
N GLU A 575 -25.47 46.90 -1.73
CA GLU A 575 -25.81 48.27 -1.31
C GLU A 575 -24.63 48.98 -0.61
N LEU A 576 -23.88 48.27 0.23
CA LEU A 576 -22.65 48.80 0.84
C LEU A 576 -21.57 49.11 -0.21
N MET A 577 -21.40 48.23 -1.20
CA MET A 577 -20.52 48.45 -2.35
C MET A 577 -20.90 49.73 -3.11
N LYS A 578 -22.20 49.94 -3.41
CA LYS A 578 -22.69 51.20 -3.99
C LYS A 578 -22.38 52.43 -3.13
N LYS A 579 -22.55 52.34 -1.82
CA LYS A 579 -22.25 53.44 -0.89
C LYS A 579 -20.75 53.77 -0.87
N LEU A 580 -19.87 52.75 -0.93
CA LEU A 580 -18.42 52.93 -1.03
C LEU A 580 -17.98 53.47 -2.39
N ASP A 581 -18.57 53.03 -3.50
CA ASP A 581 -18.29 53.58 -4.83
C ASP A 581 -18.66 55.08 -4.87
N ILE A 582 -19.84 55.47 -4.36
CA ILE A 582 -20.25 56.88 -4.27
C ILE A 582 -19.30 57.70 -3.39
N LEU A 583 -18.81 57.14 -2.28
CA LEU A 583 -17.82 57.78 -1.40
C LEU A 583 -16.46 57.96 -2.10
N GLY A 584 -16.00 56.95 -2.84
CA GLY A 584 -14.75 57.02 -3.61
C GLY A 584 -14.79 58.04 -4.74
N ASP A 585 -15.93 58.21 -5.41
CA ASP A 585 -16.08 59.11 -6.56
C ASP A 585 -16.34 60.58 -6.18
N ASN A 586 -16.94 60.86 -5.02
CA ASN A 586 -17.49 62.21 -4.73
C ASN A 586 -16.89 62.93 -3.50
N ALA A 587 -16.10 62.27 -2.66
CA ALA A 587 -15.57 62.88 -1.44
C ALA A 587 -14.09 63.29 -1.59
N THR A 588 -13.73 64.45 -1.04
CA THR A 588 -12.33 64.87 -0.85
C THR A 588 -11.72 64.13 0.34
N LEU A 589 -11.57 62.81 0.17
CA LEU A 589 -10.97 61.90 1.15
C LEU A 589 -9.46 62.12 1.21
N SER A 590 -8.88 62.09 2.41
CA SER A 590 -7.44 61.97 2.60
C SER A 590 -6.90 60.64 2.04
N ASN A 591 -5.59 60.56 1.81
CA ASN A 591 -4.97 59.34 1.29
C ASN A 591 -5.21 58.11 2.19
N GLU A 592 -5.32 58.30 3.51
CA GLU A 592 -5.60 57.24 4.48
C GLU A 592 -7.07 56.75 4.35
N GLU A 593 -8.03 57.68 4.26
CA GLU A 593 -9.44 57.36 4.04
C GLU A 593 -9.69 56.69 2.67
N GLN A 594 -8.97 57.11 1.62
CA GLN A 594 -9.03 56.44 0.31
C GLN A 594 -8.55 54.98 0.38
N VAL A 595 -7.45 54.72 1.11
CA VAL A 595 -6.96 53.35 1.34
C VAL A 595 -7.98 52.52 2.13
N VAL A 596 -8.65 53.11 3.13
CA VAL A 596 -9.73 52.45 3.89
C VAL A 596 -10.92 52.11 2.98
N VAL A 597 -11.39 53.03 2.14
CA VAL A 597 -12.50 52.77 1.20
C VAL A 597 -12.15 51.65 0.21
N ILE A 598 -10.93 51.66 -0.35
CA ILE A 598 -10.43 50.60 -1.23
C ILE A 598 -10.34 49.25 -0.50
N HIS A 599 -9.89 49.24 0.75
CA HIS A 599 -9.78 48.04 1.55
C HIS A 599 -11.16 47.45 1.90
N ALA A 600 -12.09 48.28 2.37
CA ALA A 600 -13.47 47.88 2.67
C ALA A 600 -14.17 47.30 1.43
N ARG A 601 -14.01 47.94 0.27
CA ARG A 601 -14.52 47.46 -1.02
C ARG A 601 -13.93 46.11 -1.43
N THR A 602 -12.63 45.89 -1.18
CA THR A 602 -11.94 44.62 -1.43
C THR A 602 -12.48 43.51 -0.51
N VAL A 603 -12.65 43.80 0.78
CA VAL A 603 -13.21 42.87 1.77
C VAL A 603 -14.65 42.47 1.40
N LEU A 604 -15.50 43.43 1.06
CA LEU A 604 -16.87 43.17 0.63
C LEU A 604 -16.94 42.35 -0.66
N THR A 605 -16.07 42.61 -1.63
CA THR A 605 -15.97 41.80 -2.88
C THR A 605 -15.58 40.34 -2.59
N LEU A 606 -14.71 40.11 -1.60
CA LEU A 606 -14.32 38.76 -1.18
C LEU A 606 -15.45 38.06 -0.40
N ALA A 607 -16.18 38.81 0.43
CA ALA A 607 -17.35 38.31 1.16
C ALA A 607 -18.50 37.94 0.22
N GLU A 608 -18.78 38.74 -0.82
CA GLU A 608 -19.81 38.46 -1.83
C GLU A 608 -19.53 37.11 -2.53
N ARG A 609 -18.29 36.91 -3.00
CA ARG A 609 -17.86 35.64 -3.61
C ARG A 609 -17.92 34.44 -2.65
N TRP A 610 -17.63 34.65 -1.37
CA TRP A 610 -17.76 33.61 -0.35
C TRP A 610 -19.22 33.22 -0.11
N LEU A 611 -20.13 34.20 -0.05
CA LEU A 611 -21.57 33.94 0.08
C LEU A 611 -22.14 33.25 -1.16
N GLU A 612 -21.76 33.68 -2.37
CA GLU A 612 -22.12 32.97 -3.62
C GLU A 612 -21.67 31.50 -3.59
N GLN A 613 -20.43 31.25 -3.19
CA GLN A 613 -19.90 29.88 -3.09
C GLN A 613 -20.66 29.06 -2.03
N ILE A 614 -21.01 29.64 -0.89
CA ILE A 614 -21.83 29.00 0.14
C ILE A 614 -23.21 28.65 -0.42
N GLU A 615 -23.90 29.58 -1.07
CA GLU A 615 -25.25 29.34 -1.61
C GLU A 615 -25.24 28.25 -2.70
N VAL A 616 -24.24 28.24 -3.59
CA VAL A 616 -24.03 27.15 -4.56
C VAL A 616 -23.82 25.80 -3.87
N THR A 617 -22.99 25.74 -2.81
CA THR A 617 -22.79 24.47 -2.08
C THR A 617 -24.04 24.02 -1.32
N LYS A 618 -24.82 24.96 -0.78
CA LYS A 618 -26.11 24.71 -0.11
C LYS A 618 -27.15 24.15 -1.08
N SER A 619 -27.31 24.73 -2.27
CA SER A 619 -28.19 24.18 -3.31
C SER A 619 -27.74 22.79 -3.77
N ALA A 620 -26.43 22.55 -3.92
CA ALA A 620 -25.90 21.24 -4.28
C ALA A 620 -26.12 20.18 -3.17
N LEU A 621 -26.05 20.58 -1.90
CA LEU A 621 -26.38 19.70 -0.76
C LEU A 621 -27.89 19.41 -0.69
N GLN A 622 -28.74 20.42 -0.90
CA GLN A 622 -30.20 20.26 -0.96
C GLN A 622 -30.62 19.28 -2.08
N GLN A 623 -30.03 19.40 -3.28
CA GLN A 623 -30.28 18.44 -4.35
C GLN A 623 -29.88 17.01 -3.95
N LYS A 624 -28.69 16.84 -3.34
CA LYS A 624 -28.26 15.52 -2.85
C LYS A 624 -29.17 14.94 -1.77
N MET A 625 -29.77 15.77 -0.91
CA MET A 625 -30.76 15.29 0.06
C MET A 625 -31.99 14.72 -0.64
N LEU A 626 -32.53 15.42 -1.64
CA LEU A 626 -33.66 14.96 -2.45
C LEU A 626 -33.33 13.65 -3.21
N ASP A 627 -32.12 13.56 -3.77
CA ASP A 627 -31.66 12.36 -4.46
C ASP A 627 -31.61 11.15 -3.50
N ILE A 628 -31.07 11.35 -2.28
CA ILE A 628 -31.01 10.31 -1.23
C ILE A 628 -32.41 9.91 -0.73
N GLU A 629 -33.34 10.86 -0.62
CA GLU A 629 -34.74 10.55 -0.27
C GLU A 629 -35.41 9.72 -1.37
N SER A 630 -35.18 10.04 -2.64
CA SER A 630 -35.65 9.24 -3.79
C SER A 630 -35.04 7.83 -3.82
N GLU A 631 -33.73 7.69 -3.55
CA GLU A 631 -33.07 6.38 -3.44
C GLU A 631 -33.64 5.55 -2.28
N LYS A 632 -33.86 6.16 -1.12
CA LYS A 632 -34.48 5.52 0.06
C LYS A 632 -35.88 4.99 -0.25
N ASP A 633 -36.70 5.75 -0.97
CA ASP A 633 -38.04 5.32 -1.40
C ASP A 633 -37.98 4.16 -2.41
N LEU A 634 -36.97 4.16 -3.31
CA LEU A 634 -36.74 3.04 -4.21
C LEU A 634 -36.30 1.78 -3.47
N PHE A 635 -35.36 1.88 -2.54
CA PHE A 635 -34.95 0.76 -1.67
C PHE A 635 -36.12 0.23 -0.83
N SER A 636 -36.99 1.12 -0.33
CA SER A 636 -38.18 0.73 0.43
C SER A 636 -39.16 -0.08 -0.42
N LYS A 637 -39.37 0.30 -1.70
CA LYS A 637 -40.17 -0.47 -2.67
C LYS A 637 -39.52 -1.81 -3.03
N GLN A 638 -38.21 -1.83 -3.28
CA GLN A 638 -37.45 -3.05 -3.56
C GLN A 638 -37.51 -4.04 -2.40
N LYS A 639 -37.43 -3.55 -1.16
CA LYS A 639 -37.62 -4.36 0.03
C LYS A 639 -39.03 -4.97 0.07
N GLY A 640 -40.07 -4.18 -0.18
CA GLY A 640 -41.46 -4.67 -0.25
C GLY A 640 -41.62 -5.83 -1.23
N TYR A 641 -41.10 -5.69 -2.47
CA TYR A 641 -41.14 -6.79 -3.45
C TYR A 641 -40.36 -8.05 -3.03
N LEU A 642 -39.28 -7.90 -2.26
CA LEU A 642 -38.52 -9.04 -1.73
C LEU A 642 -39.25 -9.73 -0.57
N ASP A 643 -39.96 -8.97 0.27
CA ASP A 643 -40.80 -9.49 1.34
C ASP A 643 -42.01 -10.24 0.73
N ASP A 644 -42.69 -9.67 -0.27
CA ASP A 644 -43.79 -10.30 -1.03
C ASP A 644 -43.36 -11.62 -1.72
N GLU A 645 -42.21 -11.62 -2.39
CA GLU A 645 -41.64 -12.82 -3.04
C GLU A 645 -41.26 -13.90 -2.03
N LEU A 646 -40.81 -13.51 -0.83
CA LEU A 646 -40.48 -14.44 0.25
C LEU A 646 -41.74 -15.10 0.82
N ASP A 647 -42.81 -14.33 1.02
CA ASP A 647 -44.11 -14.87 1.42
C ASP A 647 -44.73 -15.76 0.34
N TYR A 648 -44.60 -15.41 -0.95
CA TYR A 648 -45.04 -16.27 -2.06
C TYR A 648 -44.28 -17.61 -2.07
N ARG A 649 -42.95 -17.59 -1.93
CA ARG A 649 -42.12 -18.82 -1.85
C ARG A 649 -42.49 -19.66 -0.65
N LYS A 650 -42.72 -19.04 0.51
CA LYS A 650 -43.17 -19.73 1.71
C LYS A 650 -44.52 -20.41 1.49
N GLN A 651 -45.51 -19.72 0.93
CA GLN A 651 -46.81 -20.31 0.57
C GLN A 651 -46.67 -21.47 -0.44
N SER A 652 -45.80 -21.33 -1.45
CA SER A 652 -45.52 -22.40 -2.41
C SER A 652 -44.87 -23.62 -1.75
N VAL A 653 -43.96 -23.41 -0.80
CA VAL A 653 -43.31 -24.48 -0.02
C VAL A 653 -44.31 -25.15 0.93
N ASP A 654 -45.17 -24.38 1.61
CA ASP A 654 -46.23 -24.91 2.48
C ASP A 654 -47.26 -25.73 1.67
N GLN A 655 -47.61 -25.26 0.46
CA GLN A 655 -48.48 -25.97 -0.47
C GLN A 655 -47.83 -27.26 -0.99
N ALA A 656 -46.53 -27.24 -1.29
CA ALA A 656 -45.78 -28.44 -1.68
C ALA A 656 -45.71 -29.46 -0.54
N HIS A 657 -45.40 -29.05 0.70
CA HIS A 657 -45.41 -29.92 1.87
C HIS A 657 -46.81 -30.52 2.11
N LYS A 658 -47.87 -29.71 2.02
CA LYS A 658 -49.24 -30.21 2.11
C LYS A 658 -49.52 -31.25 1.02
N ARG A 659 -49.09 -31.02 -0.21
CA ARG A 659 -49.30 -31.97 -1.31
C ARG A 659 -48.49 -33.25 -1.15
N ILE A 660 -47.30 -33.19 -0.57
CA ILE A 660 -46.50 -34.37 -0.19
C ILE A 660 -47.26 -35.19 0.85
N LEU A 661 -47.76 -34.57 1.93
CA LEU A 661 -48.55 -35.25 2.97
C LEU A 661 -49.85 -35.88 2.40
N GLU A 662 -50.54 -35.20 1.48
CA GLU A 662 -51.69 -35.77 0.76
C GLU A 662 -51.29 -37.00 -0.08
N LEU A 663 -50.15 -36.95 -0.78
CA LEU A 663 -49.65 -38.06 -1.59
C LEU A 663 -49.17 -39.23 -0.73
N GLU A 664 -48.52 -38.97 0.40
CA GLU A 664 -48.10 -39.97 1.38
C GLU A 664 -49.32 -40.67 2.01
N ALA A 665 -50.38 -39.92 2.36
CA ALA A 665 -51.64 -40.49 2.83
C ALA A 665 -52.31 -41.36 1.76
N MET A 666 -52.45 -40.86 0.53
CA MET A 666 -53.02 -41.64 -0.58
C MET A 666 -52.20 -42.89 -0.93
N LEU A 667 -50.88 -42.84 -0.82
CA LEU A 667 -50.01 -44.01 -0.99
C LEU A 667 -50.20 -45.02 0.14
N PHE A 668 -50.31 -44.56 1.38
CA PHE A 668 -50.57 -45.42 2.53
C PHE A 668 -51.94 -46.13 2.41
N ASP A 669 -52.99 -45.40 2.02
CA ASP A 669 -54.31 -45.96 1.75
C ASP A 669 -54.29 -46.96 0.58
N ALA A 670 -53.57 -46.65 -0.51
CA ALA A 670 -53.43 -47.53 -1.66
C ALA A 670 -52.65 -48.82 -1.34
N LEU A 671 -51.67 -48.75 -0.44
CA LEU A 671 -50.94 -49.92 0.08
C LEU A 671 -51.78 -50.78 1.04
N GLN A 672 -52.75 -50.18 1.74
CA GLN A 672 -53.70 -50.94 2.58
C GLN A 672 -54.82 -51.64 1.79
N GLN A 673 -55.15 -51.17 0.57
CA GLN A 673 -56.15 -51.85 -0.26
C GLN A 673 -55.63 -53.20 -0.79
N GLU A 674 -56.53 -54.20 -0.90
CA GLU A 674 -56.19 -55.55 -1.37
C GLU A 674 -55.45 -55.57 -2.73
N ALA A 675 -55.65 -54.58 -3.58
CA ALA A 675 -54.93 -54.46 -4.85
C ALA A 675 -53.42 -54.18 -4.65
N GLY A 676 -53.05 -53.34 -3.68
CA GLY A 676 -51.65 -53.09 -3.31
C GLY A 676 -50.98 -54.32 -2.71
N ALA A 677 -51.70 -55.04 -1.83
CA ALA A 677 -51.25 -56.32 -1.29
C ALA A 677 -51.02 -57.37 -2.40
N LYS A 678 -51.97 -57.52 -3.34
CA LYS A 678 -51.87 -58.48 -4.47
C LYS A 678 -50.77 -58.10 -5.47
N VAL A 679 -50.53 -56.81 -5.74
CA VAL A 679 -49.39 -56.36 -6.57
C VAL A 679 -48.06 -56.63 -5.87
N SER A 680 -48.00 -56.49 -4.54
CA SER A 680 -46.84 -56.92 -3.75
C SER A 680 -46.61 -58.43 -3.93
N GLU A 681 -47.63 -59.27 -3.73
CA GLU A 681 -47.56 -60.74 -3.90
C GLU A 681 -47.19 -61.21 -5.32
N LEU A 682 -47.44 -60.41 -6.35
CA LEU A 682 -47.08 -60.71 -7.75
C LEU A 682 -45.62 -60.41 -8.11
N LEU A 683 -44.90 -59.63 -7.30
CA LEU A 683 -43.47 -59.33 -7.49
C LEU A 683 -42.61 -60.37 -6.75
N SER A 684 -41.63 -60.96 -7.43
CA SER A 684 -40.61 -61.80 -6.77
C SER A 684 -39.78 -60.96 -5.78
N GLU A 685 -39.16 -61.61 -4.79
CA GLU A 685 -38.32 -60.88 -3.81
C GLU A 685 -37.21 -60.07 -4.49
N ASP A 686 -36.56 -60.62 -5.52
CA ASP A 686 -35.56 -59.91 -6.32
C ASP A 686 -36.10 -58.61 -6.93
N GLN A 687 -37.35 -58.61 -7.40
CA GLN A 687 -37.98 -57.42 -7.99
C GLN A 687 -38.38 -56.41 -6.91
N ARG A 688 -38.86 -56.87 -5.74
CA ARG A 688 -39.16 -56.00 -4.60
C ARG A 688 -37.89 -55.33 -4.07
N GLU A 689 -36.81 -56.08 -3.87
CA GLU A 689 -35.53 -55.54 -3.44
C GLU A 689 -34.94 -54.57 -4.48
N ALA A 690 -34.99 -54.91 -5.77
CA ALA A 690 -34.51 -54.03 -6.82
C ALA A 690 -35.27 -52.70 -6.85
N LEU A 691 -36.60 -52.75 -6.68
CA LEU A 691 -37.44 -51.56 -6.58
C LEU A 691 -37.10 -50.74 -5.32
N GLN A 692 -36.95 -51.39 -4.16
CA GLN A 692 -36.60 -50.72 -2.91
C GLN A 692 -35.22 -50.06 -2.99
N ARG A 693 -34.21 -50.75 -3.54
CA ARG A 693 -32.87 -50.19 -3.80
C ARG A 693 -32.94 -48.98 -4.74
N ALA A 694 -33.75 -49.04 -5.80
CA ALA A 694 -33.94 -47.92 -6.74
C ALA A 694 -34.64 -46.72 -6.07
N VAL A 695 -35.68 -46.94 -5.26
CA VAL A 695 -36.39 -45.88 -4.51
C VAL A 695 -35.48 -45.23 -3.47
N GLU A 696 -34.67 -46.01 -2.75
CA GLU A 696 -33.70 -45.45 -1.80
C GLU A 696 -32.56 -44.69 -2.49
N GLN A 697 -32.10 -45.16 -3.65
CA GLN A 697 -31.10 -44.47 -4.46
C GLN A 697 -31.65 -43.14 -4.99
N TRP A 698 -32.88 -43.11 -5.52
CA TRP A 698 -33.56 -41.88 -5.92
C TRP A 698 -33.75 -40.93 -4.73
N ARG A 699 -34.21 -41.43 -3.57
CA ARG A 699 -34.37 -40.62 -2.35
C ARG A 699 -33.05 -40.02 -1.87
N ARG A 700 -31.95 -40.78 -1.91
CA ARG A 700 -30.59 -40.27 -1.61
C ARG A 700 -30.17 -39.18 -2.59
N GLN A 701 -30.45 -39.36 -3.88
CA GLN A 701 -30.09 -38.39 -4.92
C GLN A 701 -30.89 -37.09 -4.78
N VAL A 702 -32.21 -37.15 -4.63
CA VAL A 702 -33.06 -35.96 -4.39
C VAL A 702 -32.64 -35.21 -3.12
N LEU A 703 -32.31 -35.92 -2.04
CA LEU A 703 -31.80 -35.31 -0.80
C LEU A 703 -30.38 -34.72 -0.93
N SER A 704 -29.61 -35.12 -1.95
CA SER A 704 -28.32 -34.52 -2.30
C SER A 704 -28.53 -33.25 -3.11
N GLU A 705 -29.34 -33.31 -4.16
CA GLU A 705 -29.65 -32.19 -5.06
C GLU A 705 -30.36 -31.03 -4.33
N LEU A 706 -31.25 -31.33 -3.37
CA LEU A 706 -31.87 -30.32 -2.51
C LEU A 706 -30.83 -29.61 -1.62
N ARG A 707 -29.96 -30.37 -0.95
CA ARG A 707 -28.88 -29.81 -0.12
C ARG A 707 -27.90 -28.98 -0.95
N GLU A 708 -27.55 -29.44 -2.15
CA GLU A 708 -26.68 -28.69 -3.06
C GLU A 708 -27.33 -27.34 -3.44
N ARG A 709 -28.62 -27.33 -3.81
CA ARG A 709 -29.36 -26.07 -4.04
C ARG A 709 -29.45 -25.18 -2.82
N ASP A 710 -29.68 -25.71 -1.62
CA ASP A 710 -29.70 -24.92 -0.40
C ASP A 710 -28.33 -24.25 -0.14
N THR A 711 -27.21 -24.98 -0.34
CA THR A 711 -25.87 -24.37 -0.23
C THR A 711 -25.57 -23.34 -1.31
N GLN A 712 -26.14 -23.50 -2.50
CA GLN A 712 -26.02 -22.55 -3.62
C GLN A 712 -26.76 -21.25 -3.28
N ILE A 713 -28.01 -21.34 -2.83
CA ILE A 713 -28.81 -20.19 -2.38
C ILE A 713 -28.12 -19.48 -1.20
N LEU A 714 -27.57 -20.23 -0.25
CA LEU A 714 -26.80 -19.65 0.87
C LEU A 714 -25.56 -18.87 0.41
N ARG A 715 -24.83 -19.38 -0.59
CA ARG A 715 -23.66 -18.68 -1.18
C ARG A 715 -24.09 -17.39 -1.90
N GLU A 716 -25.08 -17.46 -2.78
CA GLU A 716 -25.61 -16.29 -3.50
C GLU A 716 -26.14 -15.20 -2.54
N ARG A 717 -26.82 -15.59 -1.46
CA ARG A 717 -27.27 -14.66 -0.41
C ARG A 717 -26.11 -14.05 0.38
N MET A 718 -25.06 -14.84 0.66
CA MET A 718 -23.87 -14.35 1.36
C MET A 718 -23.10 -13.34 0.50
N GLU A 719 -22.98 -13.57 -0.80
CA GLU A 719 -22.35 -12.65 -1.75
C GLU A 719 -23.11 -11.31 -1.84
N LEU A 720 -24.45 -11.35 -1.89
CA LEU A 720 -25.28 -10.13 -1.86
C LEU A 720 -25.11 -9.35 -0.55
N VAL A 721 -25.03 -10.03 0.60
CA VAL A 721 -24.79 -9.39 1.90
C VAL A 721 -23.39 -8.77 1.95
N GLN A 722 -22.36 -9.44 1.43
CA GLN A 722 -21.00 -8.88 1.36
C GLN A 722 -20.94 -7.63 0.48
N HIS A 723 -21.61 -7.61 -0.67
CA HIS A 723 -21.71 -6.41 -1.51
C HIS A 723 -22.42 -5.26 -0.79
N ALA A 724 -23.53 -5.54 -0.09
CA ALA A 724 -24.24 -4.54 0.70
C ALA A 724 -23.37 -3.98 1.85
N GLN A 725 -22.64 -4.84 2.57
CA GLN A 725 -21.72 -4.42 3.63
C GLN A 725 -20.56 -3.57 3.11
N GLN A 726 -19.97 -3.95 1.96
CA GLN A 726 -18.93 -3.16 1.30
C GLN A 726 -19.47 -1.78 0.89
N ARG A 727 -20.69 -1.71 0.37
CA ARG A 727 -21.34 -0.43 0.01
C ARG A 727 -21.64 0.46 1.22
N ILE A 728 -22.08 -0.12 2.34
CA ILE A 728 -22.27 0.62 3.60
C ILE A 728 -20.94 1.24 4.04
N LYS A 729 -19.85 0.48 4.02
CA LYS A 729 -18.52 0.97 4.41
C LYS A 729 -18.03 2.13 3.52
N GLU A 730 -18.24 2.06 2.20
CA GLU A 730 -17.94 3.17 1.29
C GLU A 730 -18.71 4.46 1.66
N LEU A 731 -19.99 4.32 2.01
CA LEU A 731 -20.83 5.46 2.43
C LEU A 731 -20.39 6.02 3.77
N GLU A 732 -19.99 5.18 4.73
CA GLU A 732 -19.41 5.60 6.02
C GLU A 732 -18.10 6.37 5.83
N GLU A 733 -17.20 5.89 4.98
CA GLU A 733 -15.94 6.58 4.62
C GLU A 733 -16.22 7.94 3.95
N TRP A 734 -17.24 8.02 3.08
CA TRP A 734 -17.64 9.26 2.41
C TRP A 734 -18.25 10.28 3.39
N ILE A 735 -19.14 9.86 4.30
CA ILE A 735 -19.66 10.69 5.40
C ILE A 735 -18.52 11.17 6.30
N GLY A 736 -17.55 10.30 6.60
CA GLY A 736 -16.35 10.64 7.36
C GLY A 736 -15.45 11.66 6.67
N ALA A 737 -15.44 11.70 5.33
CA ALA A 737 -14.76 12.74 4.56
C ALA A 737 -15.53 14.08 4.58
N GLN A 738 -16.85 14.05 4.37
CA GLN A 738 -17.69 15.25 4.44
C GLN A 738 -17.61 15.94 5.82
N LYS A 739 -17.67 15.17 6.92
CA LYS A 739 -17.53 15.72 8.28
C LYS A 739 -16.21 16.46 8.51
N ARG A 740 -15.11 15.98 7.91
CA ARG A 740 -13.80 16.68 7.95
C ARG A 740 -13.82 17.96 7.13
N GLN A 741 -14.42 17.96 5.94
CA GLN A 741 -14.57 19.18 5.13
C GLN A 741 -15.44 20.24 5.82
N ILE A 742 -16.52 19.83 6.50
CA ILE A 742 -17.37 20.74 7.28
C ILE A 742 -16.54 21.38 8.40
N LYS A 743 -15.81 20.58 9.19
CA LYS A 743 -14.94 21.09 10.26
C LYS A 743 -13.84 22.04 9.76
N GLU A 744 -13.25 21.75 8.60
CA GLU A 744 -12.26 22.63 7.96
C GLU A 744 -12.88 23.96 7.49
N LEU A 745 -14.14 23.96 7.04
CA LEU A 745 -14.88 25.18 6.70
C LEU A 745 -15.27 25.98 7.95
N GLU A 746 -15.69 25.30 9.03
CA GLU A 746 -15.96 25.92 10.34
C GLU A 746 -14.70 26.60 10.92
N GLU A 747 -13.56 25.92 10.88
CA GLU A 747 -12.26 26.47 11.32
C GLU A 747 -11.82 27.68 10.47
N LYS A 748 -12.01 27.64 9.15
CA LYS A 748 -11.74 28.79 8.26
C LYS A 748 -12.70 29.95 8.52
N PHE A 749 -13.97 29.68 8.80
CA PHE A 749 -14.95 30.70 9.15
C PHE A 749 -14.60 31.37 10.49
N LEU A 750 -14.24 30.59 11.51
CA LEU A 750 -13.76 31.10 12.80
C LEU A 750 -12.49 31.93 12.64
N PHE A 751 -11.53 31.51 11.81
CA PHE A 751 -10.33 32.28 11.52
C PHE A 751 -10.65 33.63 10.85
N LEU A 752 -11.52 33.65 9.84
CA LEU A 752 -11.97 34.89 9.19
C LEU A 752 -12.70 35.80 10.18
N PHE A 753 -13.62 35.25 10.99
CA PHE A 753 -14.36 35.98 12.01
C PHE A 753 -13.44 36.61 13.05
N LEU A 754 -12.44 35.86 13.55
CA LEU A 754 -11.43 36.37 14.46
C LEU A 754 -10.56 37.44 13.81
N PHE A 755 -10.12 37.24 12.56
CA PHE A 755 -9.31 38.21 11.81
C PHE A 755 -10.04 39.54 11.62
N PHE A 756 -11.30 39.51 11.20
CA PHE A 756 -12.11 40.73 11.04
C PHE A 756 -12.45 41.38 12.38
N SER A 757 -12.70 40.58 13.44
CA SER A 757 -12.89 41.11 14.80
C SER A 757 -11.63 41.82 15.31
N LEU A 758 -10.44 41.23 15.10
CA LEU A 758 -9.17 41.84 15.48
C LEU A 758 -8.89 43.12 14.68
N ALA A 759 -9.19 43.12 13.38
CA ALA A 759 -9.03 44.29 12.52
C ALA A 759 -9.95 45.44 12.95
N PHE A 760 -11.17 45.13 13.40
CA PHE A 760 -12.12 46.11 13.94
C PHE A 760 -11.68 46.66 15.31
N ILE A 761 -11.21 45.78 16.21
CA ILE A 761 -10.68 46.18 17.53
C ILE A 761 -9.40 47.02 17.40
N LEU A 762 -8.51 46.71 16.45
CA LEU A 762 -7.29 47.50 16.19
C LEU A 762 -7.55 48.82 15.45
N TRP A 763 -8.78 49.07 15.00
CA TRP A 763 -9.23 50.29 14.35
C TRP A 763 -10.11 51.16 15.28
N SER A 764 -10.55 50.59 16.41
CA SER A 764 -11.27 51.29 17.49
C SER A 764 -10.31 52.01 18.43
#